data_AF-A0A1Z8AZK2-F1
#
_entry.id   AF-A0A1Z8AZK2-F1
#
_cell.length_a   1.000
_cell.length_b   1.000
_cell.length_c   1.000
_cell.angle_alpha   90.00
_cell.angle_beta   90.00
_cell.angle_gamma   90.00
#
_symmetry.space_group_name_H-M   'P 1'
#
loop_
_entity.id
_entity.type
_entity.pdbx_description
1 polymer ?
#
loop_
_entity_poly.entity_id
_entity_poly.type
_entity_poly.pdbx_seq_one_letter_code
_entity_poly.pdbx_strand_id
1 'polypeptide(L)'
;MKSIFFFILLVIGSAFAKAQSVNTAYLCLSNGDVVLADLSTCSTTVVATNNQSMFDIAEGDTADTLYGIRNENLYLIDLNTGNFTLLGSLSILGYTGNFRVDSLVKESNGNLLGVNKNGQGELFRINVGALTATNLGATGFNSAGDLTFFQGDLYLSALNSELVLVDVNNPAGSSFVGSMASAGFSNVFGVVTIITADPCAANPNIELVATGGRTTRFVNASTGATTNNCSNLTSADIFGAAEVTSDIICSIDLEIEDSDGSSAPEYCSNANTTLNTIVDPSTPIGVYSYEWSIQGQPGVVGTSAILPINTNTTTTYNCTVTDSGRAAPDNIAVQSITVTVFPDPVWNPIGNIIAYQNYTLPNITGTNIPSNTAFYDNPAYSGAPWNVGDVVDESMFTTNPATIYVYGIDQNGCELEEQFIIEFVDVQVTITPGGIQEICEGDMVTLTATPNPATAYGTYTFNWTDSQNTIYPNTATINYTATVDTTVSVTVNDSGIENGTDMGFDMTDFIVLRPVALAGLTNQNAMGTYTFPPIFGTGLTGGERYYTQPNGMGTAYDPGDVVSPADFTSLPVTLYTYDNNGSCDDEESFLLDFDTPIAPTVNVTSSDNPICAGSTVQLTATPNPATPTGTYTYEWREAGTTVILSTSNQLNTAPTSSTSFECTVTDTGLVSNNTATDTISITVTPQPQIDSIVDQTAIGTFTFPTIMGTDLTGSESYYTQPNGAGVSYNAGDVVSASDFTTLPVTLFIYDANSDCDDEESFLLDFDTPLPLSLTLSAQPEVICEGERTIVIASPNPATPQGTYTYEWIEQATGMVISTAGTIDVSPTTTTTYECTVTDTGLTSNNTTTERITITVEAAPQLMILPDQSVFNSFTFPAIVGNNLSGNEMYYTAANGQGIAYNSGETLLFSDNSMYPLTIYVYDENTAGCSDQISFNLTIEELELFVVPQYTTPNNDGFNDYWQIEVLHPDVQIENIFIFDRYGKLLKQLSIEGPGWDATFNNQPLPSSSYWYSFEYVFNGNRFKQKGFFAVKR
;
A
#
# COMPACT_ATOMS: atom_id res chain seq x y z
N MET A 1 0.13 2.02 -23.53
CA MET A 1 0.11 1.68 -24.98
C MET A 1 1.40 0.93 -25.36
N LYS A 2 1.42 -0.40 -25.18
CA LYS A 2 2.56 -1.28 -25.53
C LYS A 2 2.12 -2.28 -26.62
N SER A 3 3.07 -2.81 -27.39
CA SER A 3 2.79 -3.66 -28.56
C SER A 3 2.58 -5.12 -28.18
N ILE A 4 1.41 -5.69 -28.52
CA ILE A 4 1.13 -7.12 -28.33
C ILE A 4 1.64 -7.90 -29.54
N PHE A 5 2.63 -8.77 -29.34
CA PHE A 5 3.08 -9.74 -30.32
C PHE A 5 2.37 -11.09 -30.08
N PHE A 6 1.36 -11.40 -30.88
CA PHE A 6 0.63 -12.67 -30.75
C PHE A 6 1.36 -13.80 -31.48
N PHE A 7 1.85 -14.80 -30.74
CA PHE A 7 2.60 -15.93 -31.29
C PHE A 7 1.65 -17.07 -31.68
N ILE A 8 1.16 -17.08 -32.93
CA ILE A 8 0.31 -18.17 -33.42
C ILE A 8 1.17 -19.41 -33.72
N LEU A 9 1.23 -20.33 -32.76
CA LEU A 9 1.83 -21.65 -32.97
C LEU A 9 0.83 -22.59 -33.65
N LEU A 10 1.30 -23.31 -34.67
CA LEU A 10 0.48 -24.23 -35.46
C LEU A 10 0.25 -25.55 -34.71
N VAL A 11 -0.98 -25.80 -34.25
CA VAL A 11 -1.44 -27.14 -33.84
C VAL A 11 -2.55 -27.60 -34.78
N ILE A 12 -2.38 -28.78 -35.38
CA ILE A 12 -3.37 -29.46 -36.23
C ILE A 12 -3.61 -30.84 -35.62
N GLY A 13 -4.87 -31.22 -35.40
CA GLY A 13 -5.24 -32.64 -35.32
C GLY A 13 -5.76 -33.17 -33.99
N SER A 14 -6.57 -32.41 -33.25
CA SER A 14 -7.60 -32.99 -32.37
C SER A 14 -8.96 -32.38 -32.73
N ALA A 15 -10.02 -33.17 -32.67
CA ALA A 15 -11.38 -32.63 -32.81
C ALA A 15 -11.74 -31.91 -31.51
N PHE A 16 -12.31 -30.71 -31.62
CA PHE A 16 -12.95 -30.07 -30.47
C PHE A 16 -14.10 -30.97 -30.02
N ALA A 17 -13.97 -31.58 -28.84
CA ALA A 17 -15.14 -32.05 -28.11
C ALA A 17 -15.97 -30.81 -27.78
N LYS A 18 -17.17 -30.69 -28.36
CA LYS A 18 -18.16 -29.75 -27.84
C LYS A 18 -18.48 -30.18 -26.42
N ALA A 19 -18.27 -29.28 -25.47
CA ALA A 19 -18.60 -29.57 -24.09
C ALA A 19 -20.14 -29.66 -23.93
N GLN A 20 -20.60 -30.72 -23.29
CA GLN A 20 -21.99 -30.86 -22.87
C GLN A 20 -22.16 -30.31 -21.45
N SER A 21 -23.35 -29.85 -21.09
CA SER A 21 -23.67 -29.55 -19.70
C SER A 21 -23.67 -30.84 -18.86
N VAL A 22 -23.19 -30.75 -17.62
CA VAL A 22 -22.95 -31.92 -16.77
C VAL A 22 -24.28 -32.52 -16.31
N ASN A 23 -24.43 -33.83 -16.50
CA ASN A 23 -25.62 -34.63 -16.18
C ASN A 23 -26.93 -34.19 -16.88
N THR A 24 -26.89 -33.42 -17.97
CA THR A 24 -28.14 -32.98 -18.65
C THR A 24 -28.43 -33.63 -20.00
N ALA A 25 -29.72 -33.75 -20.33
CA ALA A 25 -30.22 -34.24 -21.62
C ALA A 25 -31.50 -33.48 -22.03
N TYR A 26 -31.71 -33.22 -23.31
CA TYR A 26 -33.01 -32.78 -23.83
C TYR A 26 -33.89 -34.00 -24.09
N LEU A 27 -35.10 -34.04 -23.54
CA LEU A 27 -36.04 -35.16 -23.69
C LEU A 27 -37.32 -34.70 -24.37
N CYS A 28 -37.70 -35.33 -25.48
CA CYS A 28 -39.01 -35.11 -26.11
C CYS A 28 -40.05 -36.03 -25.49
N LEU A 29 -41.13 -35.44 -24.98
CA LEU A 29 -42.17 -36.12 -24.23
C LEU A 29 -43.41 -36.36 -25.10
N SER A 30 -44.07 -37.49 -24.85
CA SER A 30 -45.25 -37.97 -25.56
C SER A 30 -46.46 -37.03 -25.55
N ASN A 31 -46.51 -36.08 -24.62
CA ASN A 31 -47.55 -35.04 -24.55
C ASN A 31 -47.32 -33.88 -25.54
N GLY A 32 -46.10 -33.70 -26.05
CA GLY A 32 -45.73 -32.59 -26.95
C GLY A 32 -44.68 -31.62 -26.39
N ASP A 33 -44.26 -31.76 -25.14
CA ASP A 33 -43.18 -30.96 -24.56
C ASP A 33 -41.80 -31.48 -24.96
N VAL A 34 -40.82 -30.58 -24.98
CA VAL A 34 -39.39 -30.89 -24.85
C VAL A 34 -38.92 -30.28 -23.55
N VAL A 35 -38.28 -31.09 -22.71
CA VAL A 35 -37.71 -30.66 -21.44
C VAL A 35 -36.19 -30.72 -21.49
N LEU A 36 -35.53 -29.77 -20.83
CA LEU A 36 -34.17 -29.97 -20.33
C LEU A 36 -34.29 -30.78 -19.03
N ALA A 37 -33.66 -31.94 -18.97
CA ALA A 37 -33.59 -32.77 -17.79
C ALA A 37 -32.22 -32.64 -17.14
N ASP A 38 -32.19 -32.50 -15.81
CA ASP A 38 -31.00 -32.67 -14.98
C ASP A 38 -31.10 -34.03 -14.29
N LEU A 39 -30.15 -34.90 -14.59
CA LEU A 39 -30.07 -36.28 -14.14
C LEU A 39 -29.28 -36.44 -12.83
N SER A 40 -28.72 -35.35 -12.29
CA SER A 40 -28.12 -35.30 -10.96
C SER A 40 -29.16 -35.00 -9.88
N THR A 41 -30.01 -33.99 -10.09
CA THR A 41 -31.14 -33.68 -9.19
C THR A 41 -32.42 -34.46 -9.53
N CYS A 42 -32.45 -35.16 -10.66
CA CYS A 42 -33.63 -35.82 -11.23
C CYS A 42 -34.82 -34.88 -11.43
N SER A 43 -34.55 -33.69 -11.96
CA SER A 43 -35.54 -32.64 -12.25
C SER A 43 -35.64 -32.34 -13.75
N THR A 44 -36.70 -31.62 -14.15
CA THR A 44 -36.93 -31.25 -15.56
C THR A 44 -37.58 -29.88 -15.71
N THR A 45 -37.09 -29.07 -16.65
CA THR A 45 -37.65 -27.77 -17.04
C THR A 45 -38.16 -27.82 -18.48
N VAL A 46 -39.39 -27.40 -18.73
CA VAL A 46 -39.94 -27.31 -20.11
C VAL A 46 -39.27 -26.17 -20.86
N VAL A 47 -38.64 -26.48 -22.00
CA VAL A 47 -37.94 -25.50 -22.86
C VAL A 47 -38.68 -25.23 -24.17
N ALA A 48 -39.51 -26.16 -24.65
CA ALA A 48 -40.36 -25.96 -25.82
C ALA A 48 -41.63 -26.82 -25.72
N THR A 49 -42.74 -26.39 -26.34
CA THR A 49 -44.00 -27.15 -26.37
C THR A 49 -44.63 -27.10 -27.76
N ASN A 50 -45.07 -28.26 -28.26
CA ASN A 50 -45.84 -28.38 -29.49
C ASN A 50 -47.16 -29.12 -29.25
N ASN A 51 -48.13 -28.97 -30.18
CA ASN A 51 -49.37 -29.75 -30.17
C ASN A 51 -49.18 -31.24 -30.54
N GLN A 52 -47.97 -31.64 -30.93
CA GLN A 52 -47.59 -32.98 -31.34
C GLN A 52 -46.12 -33.26 -30.98
N SER A 53 -45.90 -34.26 -30.12
CA SER A 53 -44.57 -34.80 -29.81
C SER A 53 -43.82 -35.22 -31.09
N MET A 54 -42.50 -35.10 -31.11
CA MET A 54 -41.70 -35.69 -32.21
C MET A 54 -41.69 -37.22 -32.10
N PHE A 55 -41.12 -37.90 -33.09
CA PHE A 55 -40.78 -39.31 -32.96
C PHE A 55 -39.35 -39.53 -32.48
N ASP A 56 -38.45 -38.59 -32.75
CA ASP A 56 -37.19 -38.38 -32.02
C ASP A 56 -36.69 -36.92 -32.24
N ILE A 57 -35.70 -36.50 -31.46
CA ILE A 57 -35.01 -35.20 -31.52
C ILE A 57 -33.48 -35.39 -31.55
N ALA A 58 -32.74 -34.45 -32.13
CA ALA A 58 -31.27 -34.46 -32.20
C ALA A 58 -30.67 -33.06 -32.01
N GLU A 59 -29.38 -32.95 -31.72
CA GLU A 59 -28.64 -31.68 -31.70
C GLU A 59 -28.88 -30.90 -33.02
N GLY A 60 -29.19 -29.60 -32.92
CA GLY A 60 -29.28 -28.71 -34.06
C GLY A 60 -27.90 -28.29 -34.59
N ASP A 61 -27.86 -27.39 -35.57
CA ASP A 61 -26.58 -26.87 -36.07
C ASP A 61 -25.90 -25.88 -35.08
N THR A 62 -26.66 -25.36 -34.10
CA THR A 62 -26.20 -24.49 -33.01
C THR A 62 -26.66 -25.02 -31.64
N ALA A 63 -26.00 -24.61 -30.55
CA ALA A 63 -26.39 -24.95 -29.17
C ALA A 63 -27.81 -24.44 -28.76
N ASP A 64 -28.38 -23.53 -29.56
CA ASP A 64 -29.71 -22.94 -29.36
C ASP A 64 -30.83 -23.69 -30.11
N THR A 65 -30.49 -24.78 -30.82
CA THR A 65 -31.45 -25.48 -31.68
C THR A 65 -31.39 -27.00 -31.54
N LEU A 66 -32.52 -27.64 -31.81
CA LEU A 66 -32.62 -29.08 -32.02
C LEU A 66 -33.28 -29.36 -33.38
N TYR A 67 -33.00 -30.51 -33.97
CA TYR A 67 -33.83 -31.07 -35.03
C TYR A 67 -34.85 -32.03 -34.44
N GLY A 68 -36.04 -32.12 -35.04
CA GLY A 68 -37.08 -33.07 -34.65
C GLY A 68 -37.72 -33.72 -35.88
N ILE A 69 -38.01 -35.02 -35.83
CA ILE A 69 -38.62 -35.75 -36.94
C ILE A 69 -40.01 -36.27 -36.57
N ARG A 70 -40.98 -36.16 -37.49
CA ARG A 70 -42.32 -36.74 -37.31
C ARG A 70 -42.92 -37.17 -38.66
N ASN A 71 -43.02 -38.48 -38.85
CA ASN A 71 -43.29 -39.14 -40.14
C ASN A 71 -42.18 -38.78 -41.16
N GLU A 72 -42.55 -38.28 -42.33
CA GLU A 72 -41.61 -37.78 -43.34
C GLU A 72 -41.21 -36.31 -43.10
N ASN A 73 -41.75 -35.62 -42.10
CA ASN A 73 -41.47 -34.20 -41.87
C ASN A 73 -40.30 -33.97 -40.90
N LEU A 74 -39.41 -33.06 -41.27
CA LEU A 74 -38.32 -32.56 -40.43
C LEU A 74 -38.63 -31.15 -39.92
N TYR A 75 -38.33 -30.90 -38.65
CA TYR A 75 -38.55 -29.66 -37.92
C TYR A 75 -37.24 -29.13 -37.33
N LEU A 76 -37.13 -27.81 -37.23
CA LEU A 76 -36.16 -27.11 -36.37
C LEU A 76 -36.91 -26.66 -35.11
N ILE A 77 -36.33 -26.90 -33.94
CA ILE A 77 -36.81 -26.45 -32.65
C ILE A 77 -35.84 -25.37 -32.17
N ASP A 78 -36.36 -24.18 -31.86
CA ASP A 78 -35.60 -23.05 -31.34
C ASP A 78 -35.78 -23.01 -29.80
N LEU A 79 -34.68 -23.18 -29.06
CA LEU A 79 -34.69 -23.33 -27.60
C LEU A 79 -34.83 -21.99 -26.86
N ASN A 80 -34.40 -20.89 -27.47
CA ASN A 80 -34.53 -19.54 -26.90
C ASN A 80 -35.98 -19.03 -26.91
N THR A 81 -36.79 -19.50 -27.88
CA THR A 81 -38.18 -19.05 -28.08
C THR A 81 -39.22 -20.16 -27.93
N GLY A 82 -38.80 -21.41 -27.72
CA GLY A 82 -39.65 -22.58 -27.56
C GLY A 82 -40.41 -23.01 -28.82
N ASN A 83 -40.03 -22.52 -30.01
CA ASN A 83 -40.81 -22.64 -31.24
C ASN A 83 -40.40 -23.83 -32.12
N PHE A 84 -41.40 -24.49 -32.72
CA PHE A 84 -41.24 -25.58 -33.68
C PHE A 84 -41.50 -25.08 -35.12
N THR A 85 -40.46 -25.04 -35.95
CA THR A 85 -40.53 -24.63 -37.36
C THR A 85 -40.45 -25.85 -38.28
N LEU A 86 -41.49 -26.09 -39.09
CA LEU A 86 -41.45 -27.13 -40.14
C LEU A 86 -40.46 -26.71 -41.24
N LEU A 87 -39.41 -27.50 -41.46
CA LEU A 87 -38.47 -27.31 -42.56
C LEU A 87 -39.02 -27.89 -43.87
N GLY A 88 -39.64 -29.07 -43.81
CA GLY A 88 -40.36 -29.68 -44.92
C GLY A 88 -40.45 -31.20 -44.83
N SER A 89 -40.96 -31.82 -45.89
CA SER A 89 -41.09 -33.27 -46.02
C SER A 89 -39.89 -33.86 -46.77
N LEU A 90 -39.33 -34.96 -46.27
CA LEU A 90 -38.12 -35.62 -46.77
C LEU A 90 -38.40 -36.44 -48.04
N SER A 91 -37.59 -36.23 -49.07
CA SER A 91 -37.56 -37.07 -50.26
C SER A 91 -36.72 -38.33 -50.00
N ILE A 92 -37.37 -39.50 -49.98
CA ILE A 92 -36.72 -40.78 -49.63
C ILE A 92 -36.01 -41.36 -50.85
N LEU A 93 -34.70 -41.60 -50.74
CA LEU A 93 -33.82 -42.06 -51.81
C LEU A 93 -33.24 -43.45 -51.50
N GLY A 94 -33.26 -44.34 -52.50
CA GLY A 94 -32.67 -45.68 -52.38
C GLY A 94 -33.50 -46.69 -51.56
N TYR A 95 -34.76 -46.36 -51.21
CA TYR A 95 -35.67 -47.24 -50.47
C TYR A 95 -37.09 -47.19 -51.03
N THR A 96 -37.83 -48.29 -50.89
CA THR A 96 -39.20 -48.46 -51.41
C THR A 96 -40.15 -49.12 -50.41
N GLY A 97 -39.70 -49.35 -49.16
CA GLY A 97 -40.54 -49.81 -48.06
C GLY A 97 -41.24 -48.66 -47.34
N ASN A 98 -41.78 -48.93 -46.15
CA ASN A 98 -42.46 -47.93 -45.33
C ASN A 98 -41.44 -47.11 -44.52
N PHE A 99 -41.23 -45.84 -44.87
CA PHE A 99 -40.30 -44.97 -44.15
C PHE A 99 -40.88 -44.55 -42.79
N ARG A 100 -40.19 -44.92 -41.71
CA ARG A 100 -40.51 -44.52 -40.34
C ARG A 100 -39.22 -44.46 -39.54
N VAL A 101 -38.46 -43.38 -39.74
CA VAL A 101 -37.37 -43.04 -38.82
C VAL A 101 -37.99 -42.54 -37.51
N ASP A 102 -37.66 -43.24 -36.44
CA ASP A 102 -37.83 -42.85 -35.05
C ASP A 102 -36.60 -43.32 -34.28
N SER A 103 -35.49 -42.71 -34.70
CA SER A 103 -34.20 -42.53 -34.04
C SER A 103 -33.40 -41.53 -34.87
N LEU A 104 -32.75 -40.55 -34.25
CA LEU A 104 -32.19 -39.40 -34.92
C LEU A 104 -30.96 -38.90 -34.15
N VAL A 105 -29.80 -38.87 -34.80
CA VAL A 105 -28.58 -38.24 -34.26
C VAL A 105 -28.02 -37.26 -35.28
N LYS A 106 -27.30 -36.25 -34.80
CA LYS A 106 -26.49 -35.38 -35.66
C LYS A 106 -25.19 -36.09 -36.03
N GLU A 107 -24.86 -36.10 -37.32
CA GLU A 107 -23.60 -36.64 -37.85
C GLU A 107 -22.60 -35.51 -38.16
N SER A 108 -23.11 -34.39 -38.65
CA SER A 108 -22.37 -33.14 -38.86
C SER A 108 -23.39 -32.00 -39.05
N ASN A 109 -22.94 -30.75 -39.08
CA ASN A 109 -23.84 -29.64 -39.38
C ASN A 109 -24.56 -29.87 -40.73
N GLY A 110 -25.89 -29.80 -40.72
CA GLY A 110 -26.77 -30.06 -41.85
C GLY A 110 -26.94 -31.54 -42.25
N ASN A 111 -26.36 -32.51 -41.54
CA ASN A 111 -26.55 -33.95 -41.79
C ASN A 111 -26.88 -34.73 -40.51
N LEU A 112 -27.96 -35.51 -40.57
CA LEU A 112 -28.42 -36.39 -39.49
C LEU A 112 -28.36 -37.85 -39.93
N LEU A 113 -28.20 -38.77 -38.99
CA LEU A 113 -28.41 -40.21 -39.21
C LEU A 113 -29.68 -40.64 -38.46
N GLY A 114 -30.37 -41.66 -38.97
CA GLY A 114 -31.52 -42.24 -38.29
C GLY A 114 -31.91 -43.63 -38.82
N VAL A 115 -32.41 -44.50 -37.96
CA VAL A 115 -32.72 -45.90 -38.29
C VAL A 115 -34.23 -46.12 -38.39
N ASN A 116 -34.65 -46.88 -39.40
CA ASN A 116 -36.05 -47.21 -39.63
C ASN A 116 -36.61 -48.15 -38.53
N LYS A 117 -37.82 -47.87 -38.03
CA LYS A 117 -38.60 -48.84 -37.25
C LYS A 117 -39.05 -50.02 -38.10
N ASN A 118 -39.33 -49.77 -39.38
CA ASN A 118 -39.82 -50.78 -40.31
C ASN A 118 -38.65 -51.50 -41.04
N GLY A 119 -39.00 -52.42 -41.92
CA GLY A 119 -38.04 -53.11 -42.79
C GLY A 119 -37.06 -53.96 -41.99
N GLN A 120 -35.78 -53.89 -42.35
CA GLN A 120 -34.67 -54.54 -41.66
C GLN A 120 -33.80 -53.55 -40.88
N GLY A 121 -34.39 -52.44 -40.39
CA GLY A 121 -33.64 -51.36 -39.76
C GLY A 121 -32.78 -50.61 -40.77
N GLU A 122 -33.38 -50.06 -41.83
CA GLU A 122 -32.60 -49.27 -42.80
C GLU A 122 -32.04 -47.99 -42.16
N LEU A 123 -30.72 -47.81 -42.23
CA LEU A 123 -30.02 -46.60 -41.81
C LEU A 123 -30.13 -45.56 -42.93
N PHE A 124 -30.63 -44.37 -42.60
CA PHE A 124 -30.72 -43.23 -43.51
C PHE A 124 -29.76 -42.12 -43.08
N ARG A 125 -29.07 -41.52 -44.06
CA ARG A 125 -28.45 -40.20 -43.92
C ARG A 125 -29.42 -39.15 -44.43
N ILE A 126 -29.85 -38.26 -43.54
CA ILE A 126 -30.79 -37.17 -43.81
C ILE A 126 -29.99 -35.89 -44.01
N ASN A 127 -30.07 -35.28 -45.19
CA ASN A 127 -29.51 -33.95 -45.41
C ASN A 127 -30.59 -32.89 -45.18
N VAL A 128 -30.37 -32.02 -44.20
CA VAL A 128 -31.35 -31.02 -43.73
C VAL A 128 -31.65 -30.00 -44.83
N GLY A 129 -30.61 -29.44 -45.45
CA GLY A 129 -30.75 -28.38 -46.45
C GLY A 129 -31.36 -28.83 -47.78
N ALA A 130 -31.16 -30.09 -48.17
CA ALA A 130 -31.75 -30.69 -49.37
C ALA A 130 -33.12 -31.35 -49.11
N LEU A 131 -33.50 -31.55 -47.85
CA LEU A 131 -34.67 -32.34 -47.42
C LEU A 131 -34.71 -33.73 -48.09
N THR A 132 -33.61 -34.47 -48.04
CA THR A 132 -33.50 -35.83 -48.56
C THR A 132 -33.10 -36.83 -47.48
N ALA A 133 -33.64 -38.05 -47.54
CA ALA A 133 -33.23 -39.16 -46.69
C ALA A 133 -32.67 -40.29 -47.58
N THR A 134 -31.36 -40.50 -47.54
CA THR A 134 -30.66 -41.47 -48.39
C THR A 134 -30.38 -42.76 -47.63
N ASN A 135 -30.96 -43.87 -48.11
CA ASN A 135 -30.72 -45.21 -47.56
C ASN A 135 -29.26 -45.62 -47.76
N LEU A 136 -28.57 -45.96 -46.65
CA LEU A 136 -27.20 -46.47 -46.65
C LEU A 136 -27.17 -48.02 -46.65
N GLY A 137 -28.21 -48.66 -46.14
CA GLY A 137 -28.31 -50.11 -46.01
C GLY A 137 -29.09 -50.53 -44.75
N ALA A 138 -29.44 -51.81 -44.65
CA ALA A 138 -30.07 -52.39 -43.47
C ALA A 138 -29.03 -52.67 -42.37
N THR A 139 -29.31 -52.26 -41.13
CA THR A 139 -28.52 -52.65 -39.95
C THR A 139 -28.79 -54.09 -39.51
N GLY A 140 -29.98 -54.61 -39.83
CA GLY A 140 -30.52 -55.84 -39.25
C GLY A 140 -31.32 -55.62 -37.97
N PHE A 141 -31.32 -54.40 -37.41
CA PHE A 141 -31.92 -54.04 -36.12
C PHE A 141 -32.89 -52.87 -36.27
N ASN A 142 -34.18 -53.12 -36.06
CA ASN A 142 -35.23 -52.12 -36.14
C ASN A 142 -35.18 -51.15 -34.94
N SER A 143 -35.40 -49.85 -35.20
CA SER A 143 -35.34 -48.80 -34.16
C SER A 143 -36.40 -48.93 -33.07
N ALA A 144 -36.05 -48.65 -31.81
CA ALA A 144 -36.99 -48.45 -30.71
C ALA A 144 -37.40 -46.97 -30.53
N GLY A 145 -36.45 -46.03 -30.54
CA GLY A 145 -36.69 -44.61 -30.25
C GLY A 145 -35.52 -43.67 -30.57
N ASP A 146 -34.29 -43.95 -30.11
CA ASP A 146 -33.17 -42.99 -30.19
C ASP A 146 -31.86 -43.62 -30.73
N LEU A 147 -30.92 -42.74 -31.11
CA LEU A 147 -29.58 -43.03 -31.66
C LEU A 147 -28.60 -41.96 -31.12
N THR A 148 -27.42 -42.34 -30.64
CA THR A 148 -26.42 -41.40 -30.06
C THR A 148 -24.99 -41.83 -30.39
N PHE A 149 -24.05 -40.88 -30.41
CA PHE A 149 -22.62 -41.18 -30.49
C PHE A 149 -22.03 -41.28 -29.07
N PHE A 150 -21.32 -42.38 -28.78
CA PHE A 150 -20.64 -42.59 -27.50
C PHE A 150 -19.20 -43.03 -27.75
N GLN A 151 -18.23 -42.26 -27.23
CA GLN A 151 -16.79 -42.47 -27.43
C GLN A 151 -16.37 -42.57 -28.93
N GLY A 152 -17.14 -41.97 -29.83
CA GLY A 152 -16.93 -41.97 -31.29
C GLY A 152 -17.64 -43.10 -32.04
N ASP A 153 -18.16 -44.11 -31.33
CA ASP A 153 -18.97 -45.20 -31.89
C ASP A 153 -20.47 -44.83 -31.87
N LEU A 154 -21.24 -45.37 -32.81
CA LEU A 154 -22.67 -45.07 -32.97
C LEU A 154 -23.56 -46.14 -32.34
N TYR A 155 -24.37 -45.76 -31.35
CA TYR A 155 -25.24 -46.68 -30.60
C TYR A 155 -26.72 -46.42 -30.84
N LEU A 156 -27.44 -47.47 -31.19
CA LEU A 156 -28.90 -47.50 -31.41
C LEU A 156 -29.60 -48.21 -30.24
N SER A 157 -30.70 -47.61 -29.78
CA SER A 157 -31.72 -48.33 -29.02
C SER A 157 -32.64 -49.07 -29.99
N ALA A 158 -32.55 -50.40 -30.01
CA ALA A 158 -33.30 -51.26 -30.91
C ALA A 158 -34.45 -52.00 -30.22
N LEU A 159 -35.40 -52.51 -31.02
CA LEU A 159 -36.55 -53.28 -30.53
C LEU A 159 -36.12 -54.43 -29.60
N ASN A 160 -37.02 -54.80 -28.69
CA ASN A 160 -36.77 -55.66 -27.53
C ASN A 160 -35.84 -55.04 -26.45
N SER A 161 -35.54 -53.73 -26.53
CA SER A 161 -34.62 -53.03 -25.64
C SER A 161 -33.20 -53.60 -25.73
N GLU A 162 -32.73 -53.69 -26.96
CA GLU A 162 -31.40 -54.16 -27.35
C GLU A 162 -30.50 -52.95 -27.63
N LEU A 163 -29.29 -52.93 -27.06
CA LEU A 163 -28.24 -51.98 -27.43
C LEU A 163 -27.49 -52.53 -28.64
N VAL A 164 -27.37 -51.72 -29.69
CA VAL A 164 -26.77 -52.11 -30.97
C VAL A 164 -25.70 -51.11 -31.38
N LEU A 165 -24.50 -51.60 -31.71
CA LEU A 165 -23.41 -50.82 -32.31
C LEU A 165 -23.62 -50.80 -33.83
N VAL A 166 -23.74 -49.61 -34.41
CA VAL A 166 -24.11 -49.39 -35.81
C VAL A 166 -22.90 -49.03 -36.68
N ASP A 167 -22.60 -49.86 -37.68
CA ASP A 167 -21.55 -49.58 -38.67
C ASP A 167 -22.11 -48.67 -39.77
N VAL A 168 -21.84 -47.36 -39.69
CA VAL A 168 -22.30 -46.35 -40.66
C VAL A 168 -21.75 -46.58 -42.07
N ASN A 169 -20.56 -47.19 -42.20
CA ASN A 169 -19.88 -47.41 -43.48
C ASN A 169 -20.35 -48.70 -44.17
N ASN A 170 -20.79 -49.68 -43.39
CA ASN A 170 -21.34 -50.94 -43.83
C ASN A 170 -22.47 -51.37 -42.86
N PRO A 171 -23.72 -50.89 -43.04
CA PRO A 171 -24.80 -51.14 -42.08
C PRO A 171 -25.03 -52.61 -41.74
N ALA A 172 -24.84 -53.52 -42.71
CA ALA A 172 -24.98 -54.96 -42.51
C ALA A 172 -23.89 -55.60 -41.59
N GLY A 173 -22.90 -54.82 -41.15
CA GLY A 173 -21.92 -55.18 -40.11
C GLY A 173 -22.29 -54.73 -38.69
N SER A 174 -23.41 -54.02 -38.52
CA SER A 174 -23.93 -53.62 -37.19
C SER A 174 -24.12 -54.83 -36.28
N SER A 175 -23.92 -54.66 -34.97
CA SER A 175 -23.82 -55.78 -34.03
C SER A 175 -24.58 -55.54 -32.72
N PHE A 176 -25.17 -56.61 -32.20
CA PHE A 176 -25.84 -56.62 -30.90
C PHE A 176 -24.79 -56.61 -29.77
N VAL A 177 -24.94 -55.67 -28.84
CA VAL A 177 -24.07 -55.50 -27.67
C VAL A 177 -24.65 -56.21 -26.44
N GLY A 178 -25.93 -56.00 -26.16
CA GLY A 178 -26.58 -56.51 -24.96
C GLY A 178 -28.01 -55.99 -24.80
N SER A 179 -28.73 -56.46 -23.77
CA SER A 179 -30.08 -55.97 -23.48
C SER A 179 -30.06 -54.97 -22.32
N MET A 180 -30.69 -53.81 -22.56
CA MET A 180 -30.87 -52.74 -21.58
C MET A 180 -32.04 -53.00 -20.62
N ALA A 181 -32.87 -54.02 -20.89
CA ALA A 181 -34.01 -54.36 -20.07
C ALA A 181 -33.59 -54.96 -18.71
N SER A 182 -34.18 -54.45 -17.63
CA SER A 182 -33.90 -54.87 -16.27
C SER A 182 -35.15 -54.75 -15.37
N ALA A 183 -35.05 -55.13 -14.10
CA ALA A 183 -36.22 -55.17 -13.21
C ALA A 183 -36.84 -53.76 -13.03
N GLY A 184 -38.12 -53.64 -13.41
CA GLY A 184 -38.85 -52.37 -13.41
C GLY A 184 -38.53 -51.43 -14.59
N PHE A 185 -37.72 -51.86 -15.57
CA PHE A 185 -37.31 -51.04 -16.72
C PHE A 185 -37.28 -51.90 -17.99
N SER A 186 -38.40 -51.88 -18.72
CA SER A 186 -38.59 -52.61 -19.97
C SER A 186 -39.40 -51.76 -20.94
N ASN A 187 -39.20 -51.95 -22.24
CA ASN A 187 -39.49 -50.94 -23.27
C ASN A 187 -38.63 -49.68 -23.05
N VAL A 188 -37.32 -49.89 -22.97
CA VAL A 188 -36.34 -48.86 -23.31
C VAL A 188 -36.64 -48.43 -24.74
N PHE A 189 -36.88 -47.13 -24.93
CA PHE A 189 -37.06 -46.53 -26.24
C PHE A 189 -35.75 -45.91 -26.70
N GLY A 190 -35.02 -45.26 -25.80
CA GLY A 190 -33.91 -44.40 -26.17
C GLY A 190 -32.58 -44.60 -25.49
N VAL A 191 -31.58 -43.87 -25.98
CA VAL A 191 -30.18 -43.83 -25.56
C VAL A 191 -29.59 -42.45 -25.91
N VAL A 192 -28.92 -41.82 -24.94
CA VAL A 192 -28.26 -40.51 -25.10
C VAL A 192 -26.95 -40.48 -24.31
N THR A 193 -25.91 -39.86 -24.86
CA THR A 193 -24.63 -39.59 -24.17
C THR A 193 -24.73 -38.32 -23.33
N ILE A 194 -24.16 -38.36 -22.12
CA ILE A 194 -24.00 -37.20 -21.22
C ILE A 194 -22.56 -37.09 -20.70
N ILE A 195 -22.10 -35.88 -20.35
CA ILE A 195 -20.92 -35.68 -19.50
C ILE A 195 -21.34 -35.80 -18.02
N THR A 196 -20.50 -36.38 -17.17
CA THR A 196 -20.79 -36.62 -15.73
C THR A 196 -19.77 -36.03 -14.75
N ALA A 197 -18.73 -35.37 -15.25
CA ALA A 197 -17.69 -34.68 -14.47
C ALA A 197 -17.38 -33.30 -15.08
N ASP A 198 -16.28 -32.66 -14.69
CA ASP A 198 -15.75 -31.45 -15.31
C ASP A 198 -15.76 -31.55 -16.86
N PRO A 199 -16.55 -30.71 -17.56
CA PRO A 199 -16.68 -30.75 -19.02
C PRO A 199 -15.52 -30.04 -19.73
N CYS A 200 -14.66 -29.32 -18.99
CA CYS A 200 -13.46 -28.64 -19.47
C CYS A 200 -12.17 -29.46 -19.27
N ALA A 201 -12.25 -30.58 -18.54
CA ALA A 201 -11.15 -31.54 -18.43
C ALA A 201 -10.70 -32.02 -19.82
N ALA A 202 -9.39 -32.20 -20.01
CA ALA A 202 -8.81 -32.58 -21.31
C ALA A 202 -9.33 -33.93 -21.87
N ASN A 203 -9.96 -34.77 -21.03
CA ASN A 203 -10.83 -35.86 -21.42
C ASN A 203 -12.00 -35.89 -20.42
N PRO A 204 -13.19 -35.32 -20.73
CA PRO A 204 -14.31 -35.31 -19.79
C PRO A 204 -14.92 -36.71 -19.68
N ASN A 205 -15.37 -37.08 -18.49
CA ASN A 205 -16.06 -38.35 -18.28
C ASN A 205 -17.42 -38.31 -18.99
N ILE A 206 -17.62 -39.17 -19.98
CA ILE A 206 -18.91 -39.38 -20.65
C ILE A 206 -19.52 -40.73 -20.30
N GLU A 207 -20.82 -40.74 -20.04
CA GLU A 207 -21.65 -41.90 -19.74
C GLU A 207 -22.80 -42.03 -20.75
N LEU A 208 -23.25 -43.27 -20.97
CA LEU A 208 -24.38 -43.58 -21.84
C LEU A 208 -25.64 -43.80 -21.00
N VAL A 209 -26.75 -43.14 -21.33
CA VAL A 209 -28.00 -43.19 -20.57
C VAL A 209 -29.15 -43.67 -21.43
N ALA A 210 -29.81 -44.76 -21.01
CA ALA A 210 -31.01 -45.29 -21.61
C ALA A 210 -32.27 -44.59 -21.07
N THR A 211 -33.25 -44.36 -21.95
CA THR A 211 -34.55 -43.75 -21.61
C THR A 211 -35.70 -44.75 -21.83
N GLY A 212 -36.66 -44.81 -20.91
CA GLY A 212 -37.77 -45.76 -21.00
C GLY A 212 -38.95 -45.36 -20.12
N GLY A 213 -40.12 -45.15 -20.73
CA GLY A 213 -41.27 -44.56 -20.05
C GLY A 213 -40.91 -43.19 -19.45
N ARG A 214 -40.97 -43.06 -18.12
CA ARG A 214 -40.65 -41.83 -17.38
C ARG A 214 -39.34 -41.93 -16.59
N THR A 215 -38.42 -42.81 -17.01
CA THR A 215 -37.25 -43.22 -16.23
C THR A 215 -35.99 -43.24 -17.10
N THR A 216 -34.84 -42.91 -16.49
CA THR A 216 -33.51 -43.03 -17.08
C THR A 216 -32.65 -44.04 -16.33
N ARG A 217 -31.67 -44.63 -17.01
CA ARG A 217 -30.69 -45.58 -16.44
C ARG A 217 -29.34 -45.44 -17.13
N PHE A 218 -28.23 -45.49 -16.39
CA PHE A 218 -26.90 -45.59 -16.99
C PHE A 218 -26.74 -46.96 -17.68
N VAL A 219 -25.94 -47.01 -18.75
CA VAL A 219 -25.78 -48.15 -19.64
C VAL A 219 -24.30 -48.50 -19.77
N ASN A 220 -23.93 -49.71 -19.38
CA ASN A 220 -22.59 -50.21 -19.66
C ASN A 220 -22.45 -50.53 -21.17
N ALA A 221 -21.82 -49.63 -21.93
CA ALA A 221 -21.72 -49.72 -23.40
C ALA A 221 -21.01 -50.97 -23.96
N SER A 222 -20.33 -51.78 -23.13
CA SER A 222 -19.73 -53.05 -23.55
C SER A 222 -20.59 -54.30 -23.27
N THR A 223 -21.71 -54.15 -22.56
CA THR A 223 -22.60 -55.28 -22.18
C THR A 223 -24.11 -54.97 -22.27
N GLY A 224 -24.48 -53.72 -22.54
CA GLY A 224 -25.87 -53.23 -22.52
C GLY A 224 -26.52 -53.19 -21.13
N ALA A 225 -25.85 -53.66 -20.07
CA ALA A 225 -26.45 -53.77 -18.75
C ALA A 225 -26.75 -52.39 -18.12
N THR A 226 -27.91 -52.26 -17.47
CA THR A 226 -28.41 -50.99 -16.93
C THR A 226 -28.41 -50.90 -15.41
N THR A 227 -27.98 -49.75 -14.87
CA THR A 227 -28.09 -49.36 -13.45
C THR A 227 -29.07 -48.19 -13.27
N ASN A 228 -29.67 -48.05 -12.09
CA ASN A 228 -30.65 -46.98 -11.85
C ASN A 228 -30.00 -45.59 -12.01
N ASN A 229 -30.69 -44.71 -12.75
CA ASN A 229 -30.55 -43.26 -12.66
C ASN A 229 -31.92 -42.73 -12.17
N CYS A 230 -32.50 -41.69 -12.78
CA CYS A 230 -33.73 -41.05 -12.34
C CYS A 230 -35.00 -41.86 -12.62
N SER A 231 -35.85 -42.02 -11.60
CA SER A 231 -37.14 -42.73 -11.69
C SER A 231 -38.34 -41.78 -11.60
N ASN A 232 -39.25 -41.83 -12.58
CA ASN A 232 -40.37 -40.88 -12.74
C ASN A 232 -39.96 -39.41 -13.00
N LEU A 233 -38.78 -39.22 -13.59
CA LEU A 233 -38.15 -37.94 -13.95
C LEU A 233 -39.11 -36.96 -14.67
N THR A 234 -39.81 -37.44 -15.70
CA THR A 234 -40.59 -36.61 -16.62
C THR A 234 -42.08 -36.61 -16.27
N SER A 235 -42.85 -35.65 -16.78
CA SER A 235 -44.32 -35.58 -16.61
C SER A 235 -45.08 -36.65 -17.42
N ALA A 236 -44.54 -37.03 -18.58
CA ALA A 236 -45.11 -37.99 -19.54
C ALA A 236 -43.99 -38.86 -20.14
N ASP A 237 -44.35 -39.95 -20.84
CA ASP A 237 -43.38 -40.90 -21.39
C ASP A 237 -42.42 -40.22 -22.38
N ILE A 238 -41.13 -40.54 -22.29
CA ILE A 238 -40.05 -40.10 -23.18
C ILE A 238 -40.16 -40.85 -24.51
N PHE A 239 -40.15 -40.11 -25.61
CA PHE A 239 -40.20 -40.64 -26.99
C PHE A 239 -38.91 -40.41 -27.78
N GLY A 240 -38.04 -39.51 -27.33
CA GLY A 240 -36.76 -39.21 -27.96
C GLY A 240 -35.85 -38.40 -27.04
N ALA A 241 -34.54 -38.43 -27.27
CA ALA A 241 -33.55 -37.71 -26.47
C ALA A 241 -32.40 -37.16 -27.30
N ALA A 242 -31.99 -35.92 -27.00
CA ALA A 242 -30.88 -35.23 -27.64
C ALA A 242 -29.85 -34.77 -26.61
N GLU A 243 -28.59 -34.78 -27.04
CA GLU A 243 -27.43 -34.34 -26.28
C GLU A 243 -27.48 -32.81 -26.05
N VAL A 244 -27.19 -32.35 -24.82
CA VAL A 244 -27.16 -30.92 -24.48
C VAL A 244 -25.78 -30.37 -24.79
N THR A 245 -25.54 -29.93 -26.03
CA THR A 245 -24.34 -29.15 -26.33
C THR A 245 -24.52 -27.71 -25.86
N SER A 246 -23.57 -27.20 -25.10
CA SER A 246 -23.47 -25.80 -24.71
C SER A 246 -22.11 -25.24 -25.12
N ASP A 247 -22.03 -23.94 -25.37
CA ASP A 247 -20.75 -23.27 -25.20
C ASP A 247 -20.42 -23.26 -23.70
N ILE A 248 -19.14 -23.37 -23.30
CA ILE A 248 -18.71 -23.35 -21.90
C ILE A 248 -17.48 -22.45 -21.74
N ILE A 249 -17.49 -21.61 -20.70
CA ILE A 249 -16.34 -20.82 -20.26
C ILE A 249 -15.55 -21.69 -19.27
N CYS A 250 -14.39 -22.18 -19.68
CA CYS A 250 -13.54 -23.03 -18.84
C CYS A 250 -12.64 -22.27 -17.85
N SER A 251 -12.58 -20.95 -17.98
CA SER A 251 -11.88 -20.04 -17.08
C SER A 251 -12.52 -18.65 -17.21
N ILE A 252 -12.89 -18.04 -16.09
CA ILE A 252 -13.19 -16.60 -16.03
C ILE A 252 -11.94 -15.95 -15.46
N ASP A 253 -11.21 -15.21 -16.29
CA ASP A 253 -10.09 -14.41 -15.81
C ASP A 253 -10.64 -13.13 -15.18
N LEU A 254 -10.22 -12.87 -13.94
CA LEU A 254 -10.69 -11.75 -13.12
C LEU A 254 -9.52 -10.81 -12.78
N GLU A 255 -9.70 -9.54 -13.10
CA GLU A 255 -8.85 -8.46 -12.62
C GLU A 255 -9.72 -7.47 -11.82
N ILE A 256 -9.15 -6.87 -10.78
CA ILE A 256 -9.83 -5.85 -9.97
C ILE A 256 -8.92 -4.63 -9.92
N GLU A 257 -9.48 -3.46 -10.23
CA GLU A 257 -8.83 -2.16 -10.14
C GLU A 257 -9.69 -1.20 -9.32
N ASP A 258 -9.11 -0.12 -8.79
CA ASP A 258 -9.88 0.99 -8.22
C ASP A 258 -10.39 1.98 -9.30
N SER A 259 -10.79 3.20 -8.92
CA SER A 259 -11.29 4.20 -9.88
C SER A 259 -10.22 4.74 -10.83
N ASP A 260 -8.95 4.58 -10.47
CA ASP A 260 -7.82 5.22 -11.14
C ASP A 260 -7.02 4.21 -11.97
N GLY A 261 -7.41 2.93 -11.93
CA GLY A 261 -6.80 1.83 -12.68
C GLY A 261 -5.66 1.14 -11.93
N SER A 262 -5.69 1.12 -10.59
CA SER A 262 -4.70 0.39 -9.78
C SER A 262 -5.28 -0.89 -9.18
N SER A 263 -4.61 -2.01 -9.46
CA SER A 263 -4.84 -3.31 -8.82
C SER A 263 -4.10 -3.49 -7.48
N ALA A 264 -3.31 -2.49 -7.07
CA ALA A 264 -2.73 -2.35 -5.73
C ALA A 264 -2.88 -0.89 -5.26
N PRO A 265 -4.10 -0.45 -4.88
CA PRO A 265 -4.40 0.94 -4.64
C PRO A 265 -4.06 1.37 -3.21
N GLU A 266 -3.42 2.53 -3.08
CA GLU A 266 -2.87 3.05 -1.82
C GLU A 266 -3.42 4.45 -1.53
N TYR A 267 -3.81 4.70 -0.27
CA TYR A 267 -4.46 5.94 0.16
C TYR A 267 -3.92 6.41 1.52
N CYS A 268 -3.88 7.72 1.73
CA CYS A 268 -3.57 8.33 3.03
C CYS A 268 -4.86 8.59 3.83
N SER A 269 -4.84 8.31 5.13
CA SER A 269 -5.92 8.47 6.11
C SER A 269 -7.19 7.63 5.86
N ASN A 270 -7.77 7.69 4.66
CA ASN A 270 -9.05 7.09 4.33
C ASN A 270 -9.23 6.86 2.81
N ALA A 271 -9.22 5.61 2.37
CA ALA A 271 -9.59 5.23 1.01
C ALA A 271 -11.08 5.45 0.75
N ASN A 272 -11.43 6.34 -0.18
CA ASN A 272 -12.79 6.64 -0.60
C ASN A 272 -12.87 6.57 -2.13
N THR A 273 -13.12 5.36 -2.65
CA THR A 273 -12.95 5.00 -4.06
C THR A 273 -14.03 4.00 -4.51
N THR A 274 -13.98 3.52 -5.75
CA THR A 274 -14.84 2.44 -6.24
C THR A 274 -13.98 1.36 -6.87
N LEU A 275 -14.05 0.15 -6.33
CA LEU A 275 -13.42 -1.04 -6.89
C LEU A 275 -14.27 -1.53 -8.06
N ASN A 276 -13.63 -1.88 -9.18
CA ASN A 276 -14.24 -2.29 -10.43
C ASN A 276 -13.71 -3.68 -10.81
N THR A 277 -14.59 -4.64 -11.06
CA THR A 277 -14.20 -5.95 -11.61
C THR A 277 -14.14 -5.91 -13.13
N ILE A 278 -13.03 -6.38 -13.69
CA ILE A 278 -12.84 -6.65 -15.11
C ILE A 278 -12.92 -8.17 -15.30
N VAL A 279 -13.75 -8.60 -16.25
CA VAL A 279 -14.01 -10.02 -16.57
C VAL A 279 -13.59 -10.30 -18.01
N ASP A 280 -12.79 -11.35 -18.22
CA ASP A 280 -12.61 -11.98 -19.54
C ASP A 280 -13.05 -13.45 -19.49
N PRO A 281 -13.98 -13.90 -20.35
CA PRO A 281 -14.64 -13.17 -21.42
C PRO A 281 -15.62 -12.10 -20.91
N SER A 282 -15.52 -10.89 -21.46
CA SER A 282 -16.41 -9.76 -21.14
C SER A 282 -17.90 -9.95 -21.51
N THR A 283 -18.30 -11.14 -21.99
CA THR A 283 -19.67 -11.55 -22.28
C THR A 283 -19.92 -12.93 -21.66
N PRO A 284 -20.83 -13.07 -20.66
CA PRO A 284 -21.17 -14.36 -20.07
C PRO A 284 -21.98 -15.23 -21.04
N ILE A 285 -22.07 -16.52 -20.73
CA ILE A 285 -22.96 -17.48 -21.41
C ILE A 285 -24.36 -17.48 -20.78
N GLY A 286 -24.43 -17.32 -19.46
CA GLY A 286 -25.64 -17.06 -18.71
C GLY A 286 -25.73 -15.59 -18.29
N VAL A 287 -25.52 -15.33 -17.01
CA VAL A 287 -25.48 -14.00 -16.41
C VAL A 287 -24.39 -13.96 -15.35
N TYR A 288 -23.47 -12.99 -15.44
CA TYR A 288 -22.54 -12.71 -14.35
C TYR A 288 -23.29 -12.11 -13.16
N SER A 289 -23.25 -12.83 -12.05
CA SER A 289 -23.54 -12.32 -10.71
C SER A 289 -22.22 -12.08 -9.97
N TYR A 290 -22.24 -11.14 -9.03
CA TYR A 290 -21.06 -10.66 -8.30
C TYR A 290 -21.38 -10.72 -6.81
N GLU A 291 -20.44 -11.15 -5.99
CA GLU A 291 -20.54 -11.14 -4.53
C GLU A 291 -19.22 -10.64 -3.93
N TRP A 292 -19.29 -9.50 -3.24
CA TRP A 292 -18.13 -8.93 -2.53
C TRP A 292 -18.19 -9.26 -1.05
N SER A 293 -17.05 -9.67 -0.48
CA SER A 293 -16.83 -9.87 0.95
C SER A 293 -15.55 -9.18 1.41
N ILE A 294 -15.37 -9.03 2.72
CA ILE A 294 -14.12 -8.54 3.33
C ILE A 294 -13.43 -9.72 4.00
N GLN A 295 -12.13 -9.90 3.76
CA GLN A 295 -11.38 -11.03 4.28
C GLN A 295 -11.43 -11.06 5.82
N GLY A 296 -11.90 -12.18 6.39
CA GLY A 296 -12.06 -12.33 7.85
C GLY A 296 -13.26 -11.60 8.46
N GLN A 297 -14.21 -11.11 7.67
CA GLN A 297 -15.51 -10.61 8.14
C GLN A 297 -16.66 -11.44 7.54
N PRO A 298 -17.66 -11.86 8.32
CA PRO A 298 -18.80 -12.62 7.80
C PRO A 298 -19.80 -11.70 7.08
N GLY A 299 -20.09 -12.02 5.82
CA GLY A 299 -21.22 -11.44 5.07
C GLY A 299 -20.83 -10.65 3.81
N VAL A 300 -21.85 -10.39 2.99
CA VAL A 300 -21.74 -9.73 1.69
C VAL A 300 -21.80 -8.22 1.85
N VAL A 301 -20.82 -7.50 1.28
CA VAL A 301 -20.75 -6.03 1.29
C VAL A 301 -21.21 -5.37 -0.01
N GLY A 302 -21.38 -6.13 -1.09
CA GLY A 302 -21.96 -5.65 -2.35
C GLY A 302 -22.19 -6.76 -3.38
N THR A 303 -23.08 -6.51 -4.35
CA THR A 303 -23.55 -7.52 -5.32
C THR A 303 -23.56 -6.99 -6.77
N SER A 304 -22.48 -6.33 -7.18
CA SER A 304 -22.37 -5.62 -8.46
C SER A 304 -20.93 -5.68 -8.98
N ALA A 305 -20.73 -5.47 -10.28
CA ALA A 305 -19.39 -5.33 -10.90
C ALA A 305 -18.57 -4.13 -10.37
N ILE A 306 -19.20 -3.28 -9.56
CA ILE A 306 -18.56 -2.15 -8.87
C ILE A 306 -18.92 -2.15 -7.38
N LEU A 307 -17.93 -1.90 -6.53
CA LEU A 307 -18.08 -1.73 -5.07
C LEU A 307 -17.52 -0.37 -4.65
N PRO A 308 -18.39 0.63 -4.35
CA PRO A 308 -17.98 1.84 -3.67
C PRO A 308 -17.51 1.52 -2.25
N ILE A 309 -16.30 1.94 -1.88
CA ILE A 309 -15.71 1.70 -0.57
C ILE A 309 -15.33 3.00 0.13
N ASN A 310 -15.38 2.97 1.46
CA ASN A 310 -14.96 4.07 2.32
C ASN A 310 -14.35 3.46 3.60
N THR A 311 -13.03 3.36 3.68
CA THR A 311 -12.29 2.67 4.74
C THR A 311 -11.08 3.47 5.20
N ASN A 312 -10.85 3.51 6.52
CA ASN A 312 -9.70 4.16 7.16
C ASN A 312 -8.67 3.16 7.71
N THR A 313 -8.73 1.92 7.26
CA THR A 313 -7.76 0.85 7.54
C THR A 313 -7.45 0.08 6.27
N THR A 314 -6.25 -0.49 6.17
CA THR A 314 -5.90 -1.45 5.12
C THR A 314 -6.87 -2.64 5.16
N THR A 315 -7.57 -2.89 4.05
CA THR A 315 -8.68 -3.83 3.97
C THR A 315 -8.59 -4.65 2.68
N THR A 316 -8.63 -5.98 2.82
CA THR A 316 -8.70 -6.90 1.67
C THR A 316 -10.15 -7.20 1.33
N TYR A 317 -10.54 -6.89 0.09
CA TYR A 317 -11.84 -7.20 -0.48
C TYR A 317 -11.71 -8.37 -1.44
N ASN A 318 -12.60 -9.35 -1.32
CA ASN A 318 -12.70 -10.48 -2.25
C ASN A 318 -13.95 -10.27 -3.10
N CYS A 319 -13.83 -10.36 -4.43
CA CYS A 319 -14.98 -10.48 -5.32
C CYS A 319 -15.05 -11.89 -5.90
N THR A 320 -16.19 -12.55 -5.66
CA THR A 320 -16.61 -13.76 -6.36
C THR A 320 -17.45 -13.35 -7.56
N VAL A 321 -17.13 -13.87 -8.75
CA VAL A 321 -17.95 -13.69 -9.95
C VAL A 321 -18.41 -15.06 -10.43
N THR A 322 -19.72 -15.19 -10.63
CA THR A 322 -20.38 -16.44 -11.02
C THR A 322 -21.17 -16.23 -12.30
N ASP A 323 -20.82 -16.94 -13.37
CA ASP A 323 -21.70 -17.11 -14.54
C ASP A 323 -22.60 -18.33 -14.32
N SER A 324 -23.92 -18.08 -14.27
CA SER A 324 -24.93 -19.13 -14.16
C SER A 324 -24.97 -20.10 -15.37
N GLY A 325 -24.27 -19.77 -16.46
CA GLY A 325 -24.28 -20.54 -17.70
C GLY A 325 -25.69 -20.75 -18.26
N ARG A 326 -25.89 -21.89 -18.94
CA ARG A 326 -27.22 -22.35 -19.38
C ARG A 326 -27.79 -23.50 -18.54
N ALA A 327 -26.91 -24.26 -17.90
CA ALA A 327 -27.22 -25.37 -17.00
C ALA A 327 -25.96 -25.72 -16.20
N ALA A 328 -26.15 -26.32 -15.02
CA ALA A 328 -25.12 -26.53 -14.01
C ALA A 328 -23.90 -27.37 -14.48
N PRO A 329 -22.74 -27.25 -13.80
CA PRO A 329 -22.45 -26.28 -12.74
C PRO A 329 -22.26 -24.84 -13.25
N ASP A 330 -22.45 -23.87 -12.37
CA ASP A 330 -22.13 -22.47 -12.62
C ASP A 330 -20.59 -22.29 -12.65
N ASN A 331 -20.08 -21.40 -13.50
CA ASN A 331 -18.65 -21.11 -13.56
C ASN A 331 -18.32 -20.00 -12.56
N ILE A 332 -17.47 -20.31 -11.58
CA ILE A 332 -17.09 -19.39 -10.49
C ILE A 332 -15.61 -19.05 -10.59
N ALA A 333 -15.28 -17.77 -10.48
CA ALA A 333 -13.94 -17.28 -10.21
C ALA A 333 -13.94 -16.34 -9.00
N VAL A 334 -12.81 -16.24 -8.30
CA VAL A 334 -12.63 -15.37 -7.13
C VAL A 334 -11.32 -14.63 -7.28
N GLN A 335 -11.35 -13.31 -7.13
CA GLN A 335 -10.16 -12.46 -7.10
C GLN A 335 -10.20 -11.54 -5.87
N SER A 336 -9.04 -11.25 -5.30
CA SER A 336 -8.90 -10.33 -4.18
C SER A 336 -8.16 -9.06 -4.57
N ILE A 337 -8.44 -7.97 -3.86
CA ILE A 337 -7.69 -6.71 -3.90
C ILE A 337 -7.48 -6.21 -2.48
N THR A 338 -6.23 -5.85 -2.16
CA THR A 338 -5.89 -5.21 -0.89
C THR A 338 -5.83 -3.70 -1.11
N VAL A 339 -6.69 -2.97 -0.42
CA VAL A 339 -6.69 -1.50 -0.43
C VAL A 339 -5.85 -1.05 0.77
N THR A 340 -4.68 -0.48 0.51
CA THR A 340 -3.76 -0.04 1.56
C THR A 340 -4.14 1.34 2.05
N VAL A 341 -4.27 1.52 3.37
CA VAL A 341 -4.49 2.83 3.98
C VAL A 341 -3.34 3.14 4.94
N PHE A 342 -2.54 4.14 4.57
CA PHE A 342 -1.44 4.63 5.40
C PHE A 342 -1.95 5.69 6.40
N PRO A 343 -1.53 5.63 7.67
CA PRO A 343 -1.86 6.65 8.67
C PRO A 343 -1.04 7.92 8.46
N ASP A 344 -1.71 9.07 8.43
CA ASP A 344 -1.08 10.38 8.17
C ASP A 344 0.12 10.67 9.11
N PRO A 345 1.08 11.49 8.64
CA PRO A 345 2.02 12.18 9.52
C PRO A 345 1.32 12.99 10.60
N VAL A 346 1.79 12.89 11.85
CA VAL A 346 1.30 13.71 12.97
C VAL A 346 2.48 14.32 13.71
N TRP A 347 2.60 15.64 13.64
CA TRP A 347 3.59 16.42 14.38
C TRP A 347 3.19 16.59 15.85
N ASN A 348 4.19 16.68 16.74
CA ASN A 348 4.02 17.16 18.10
C ASN A 348 4.12 18.70 18.09
N PRO A 349 3.01 19.46 18.18
CA PRO A 349 3.07 20.91 18.03
C PRO A 349 3.83 21.58 19.17
N ILE A 350 4.76 22.46 18.81
CA ILE A 350 5.40 23.38 19.76
C ILE A 350 4.49 24.59 20.00
N GLY A 351 4.62 25.22 21.18
CA GLY A 351 3.96 26.49 21.46
C GLY A 351 4.60 27.64 20.67
N ASN A 352 3.90 28.78 20.58
CA ASN A 352 4.47 30.00 20.01
C ASN A 352 5.76 30.40 20.76
N ILE A 353 6.76 30.82 19.99
CA ILE A 353 8.11 31.13 20.47
C ILE A 353 8.26 32.65 20.63
N ILE A 354 8.99 33.08 21.66
CA ILE A 354 9.45 34.46 21.83
C ILE A 354 10.96 34.41 22.01
N ALA A 355 11.72 35.11 21.17
CA ALA A 355 13.19 34.96 21.08
C ALA A 355 13.94 36.30 21.01
N TYR A 356 15.19 36.31 21.48
CA TYR A 356 16.10 37.46 21.39
C TYR A 356 17.13 37.28 20.26
N GLN A 357 17.18 38.25 19.35
CA GLN A 357 17.96 38.27 18.10
C GLN A 357 17.67 37.11 17.12
N ASN A 358 17.87 35.87 17.55
CA ASN A 358 17.76 34.66 16.73
C ASN A 358 17.14 33.48 17.48
N TYR A 359 16.68 32.49 16.73
CA TYR A 359 16.15 31.22 17.22
C TYR A 359 16.68 30.07 16.38
N THR A 360 17.01 28.94 17.02
CA THR A 360 17.42 27.71 16.33
C THR A 360 16.21 26.82 16.10
N LEU A 361 15.93 26.46 14.84
CA LEU A 361 14.76 25.67 14.48
C LEU A 361 14.85 24.26 15.12
N PRO A 362 13.83 23.83 15.89
CA PRO A 362 13.92 22.64 16.73
C PRO A 362 13.75 21.34 15.92
N ASN A 363 14.04 20.21 16.56
CA ASN A 363 13.73 18.90 16.00
C ASN A 363 12.23 18.77 15.69
N ILE A 364 11.89 18.49 14.44
CA ILE A 364 10.56 18.04 14.06
C ILE A 364 10.37 16.63 14.64
N THR A 365 9.37 16.45 15.51
CA THR A 365 9.09 15.15 16.15
C THR A 365 7.60 14.84 16.08
N GLY A 366 7.25 13.56 16.09
CA GLY A 366 5.89 13.09 15.92
C GLY A 366 5.84 11.61 15.52
N THR A 367 4.71 11.17 14.96
CA THR A 367 4.56 9.86 14.34
C THR A 367 4.51 9.99 12.82
N ASN A 368 5.15 9.05 12.11
CA ASN A 368 5.19 8.99 10.64
C ASN A 368 5.70 10.27 9.96
N ILE A 369 6.58 11.04 10.62
CA ILE A 369 7.17 12.25 10.04
C ILE A 369 7.99 11.90 8.79
N PRO A 370 7.70 12.48 7.62
CA PRO A 370 8.48 12.28 6.40
C PRO A 370 9.97 12.64 6.57
N SER A 371 10.85 11.91 5.89
CA SER A 371 12.30 12.19 5.91
C SER A 371 12.70 13.48 5.20
N ASN A 372 11.77 14.11 4.47
CA ASN A 372 11.94 15.38 3.77
C ASN A 372 11.25 16.56 4.48
N THR A 373 10.66 16.38 5.68
CA THR A 373 9.96 17.48 6.36
C THR A 373 10.91 18.61 6.74
N ALA A 374 10.52 19.83 6.39
CA ALA A 374 11.29 21.04 6.61
C ALA A 374 10.40 22.23 7.03
N PHE A 375 11.04 23.35 7.36
CA PHE A 375 10.39 24.60 7.74
C PHE A 375 10.33 25.59 6.56
N TYR A 376 9.28 26.40 6.50
CA TYR A 376 9.03 27.38 5.42
C TYR A 376 8.49 28.71 5.99
N ASP A 377 8.77 29.82 5.30
CA ASP A 377 8.41 31.21 5.67
C ASP A 377 7.09 31.70 5.05
N ASN A 378 6.55 30.97 4.07
CA ASN A 378 5.48 31.40 3.18
C ASN A 378 4.40 30.30 3.04
N PRO A 379 3.09 30.63 3.13
CA PRO A 379 2.02 29.66 2.91
C PRO A 379 2.12 28.97 1.53
N ALA A 380 1.62 27.73 1.47
CA ALA A 380 1.81 26.81 0.33
C ALA A 380 3.29 26.45 0.04
N TYR A 381 4.12 26.42 1.10
CA TYR A 381 5.39 25.67 1.16
C TYR A 381 6.37 25.98 0.03
N SER A 382 6.36 27.23 -0.41
CA SER A 382 7.07 27.69 -1.62
C SER A 382 8.19 28.66 -1.25
N GLY A 383 9.43 28.18 -1.40
CA GLY A 383 10.65 28.88 -1.02
C GLY A 383 11.85 27.92 -1.05
N ALA A 384 12.96 28.33 -0.43
CA ALA A 384 14.02 27.41 -0.04
C ALA A 384 13.71 26.91 1.40
N PRO A 385 13.65 25.59 1.65
CA PRO A 385 13.35 25.07 2.98
C PRO A 385 14.47 25.35 3.98
N TRP A 386 14.11 25.60 5.24
CA TRP A 386 15.04 25.56 6.37
C TRP A 386 15.01 24.21 7.08
N ASN A 387 16.17 23.77 7.53
CA ASN A 387 16.40 22.47 8.16
C ASN A 387 16.27 22.56 9.68
N VAL A 388 16.13 21.39 10.32
CA VAL A 388 16.33 21.25 11.76
C VAL A 388 17.76 21.71 12.12
N GLY A 389 17.87 22.66 13.06
CA GLY A 389 19.14 23.25 13.48
C GLY A 389 19.57 24.50 12.71
N ASP A 390 18.87 24.91 11.65
CA ASP A 390 19.11 26.20 11.02
C ASP A 390 18.68 27.34 11.97
N VAL A 391 19.40 28.48 11.90
CA VAL A 391 19.21 29.63 12.79
C VAL A 391 18.52 30.76 12.03
N VAL A 392 17.37 31.20 12.53
CA VAL A 392 16.56 32.27 11.94
C VAL A 392 16.55 33.52 12.82
N ASP A 393 16.53 34.71 12.22
CA ASP A 393 16.50 36.01 12.89
C ASP A 393 15.43 36.94 12.29
N GLU A 394 15.11 38.05 12.97
CA GLU A 394 14.04 38.98 12.56
C GLU A 394 14.20 39.49 11.12
N SER A 395 15.44 39.66 10.63
CA SER A 395 15.70 40.20 9.28
C SER A 395 15.36 39.24 8.15
N MET A 396 15.14 37.96 8.46
CA MET A 396 14.68 36.94 7.51
C MET A 396 13.18 37.03 7.22
N PHE A 397 12.41 37.78 8.02
CA PHE A 397 10.95 37.83 7.94
C PHE A 397 10.43 39.21 7.49
N THR A 398 9.27 39.23 6.84
CA THR A 398 8.61 40.48 6.41
C THR A 398 7.66 41.07 7.46
N THR A 399 7.36 40.32 8.52
CA THR A 399 6.55 40.74 9.67
C THR A 399 7.13 40.17 10.96
N ASN A 400 7.00 40.92 12.05
CA ASN A 400 7.27 40.45 13.41
C ASN A 400 6.00 40.72 14.25
N PRO A 401 5.35 39.70 14.87
CA PRO A 401 5.67 38.27 14.78
C PRO A 401 5.54 37.70 13.36
N ALA A 402 6.21 36.56 13.15
CA ALA A 402 6.20 35.78 11.91
C ALA A 402 5.52 34.43 12.12
N THR A 403 4.98 33.86 11.04
CA THR A 403 4.47 32.47 11.01
C THR A 403 5.49 31.60 10.30
N ILE A 404 5.81 30.44 10.89
CA ILE A 404 6.64 29.40 10.28
C ILE A 404 5.77 28.18 10.03
N TYR A 405 5.83 27.66 8.81
CA TYR A 405 5.13 26.47 8.36
C TYR A 405 6.03 25.24 8.45
N VAL A 406 5.44 24.08 8.71
CA VAL A 406 6.09 22.77 8.72
C VAL A 406 5.43 21.93 7.63
N TYR A 407 6.22 21.48 6.64
CA TYR A 407 5.71 20.65 5.55
C TYR A 407 6.68 19.55 5.13
N GLY A 408 6.12 18.41 4.75
CA GLY A 408 6.82 17.29 4.13
C GLY A 408 5.80 16.27 3.61
N ILE A 409 6.26 15.36 2.76
CA ILE A 409 5.42 14.34 2.11
C ILE A 409 6.14 12.99 2.13
N ASP A 410 5.48 11.95 2.63
CA ASP A 410 6.11 10.63 2.73
C ASP A 410 6.25 9.94 1.36
N GLN A 411 6.88 8.76 1.36
CA GLN A 411 7.10 7.98 0.12
C GLN A 411 5.79 7.50 -0.55
N ASN A 412 4.67 7.52 0.18
CA ASN A 412 3.35 7.06 -0.25
C ASN A 412 2.45 8.24 -0.68
N GLY A 413 2.93 9.47 -0.54
CA GLY A 413 2.19 10.70 -0.86
C GLY A 413 1.45 11.34 0.31
N CYS A 414 1.67 10.89 1.55
CA CYS A 414 0.97 11.43 2.72
C CYS A 414 1.64 12.70 3.25
N GLU A 415 0.90 13.81 3.24
CA GLU A 415 1.40 15.15 3.54
C GLU A 415 1.26 15.50 5.03
N LEU A 416 2.23 16.27 5.54
CA LEU A 416 2.16 16.97 6.82
C LEU A 416 1.98 18.47 6.55
N GLU A 417 0.93 19.09 7.09
CA GLU A 417 0.70 20.54 6.98
C GLU A 417 0.43 21.15 8.36
N GLU A 418 1.44 21.82 8.94
CA GLU A 418 1.34 22.45 10.28
C GLU A 418 2.02 23.83 10.34
N GLN A 419 1.78 24.60 11.41
CA GLN A 419 2.39 25.93 11.59
C GLN A 419 2.56 26.34 13.07
N PHE A 420 3.51 27.25 13.33
CA PHE A 420 3.66 27.94 14.62
C PHE A 420 4.05 29.42 14.42
N ILE A 421 4.00 30.22 15.48
CA ILE A 421 4.34 31.65 15.45
C ILE A 421 5.63 31.91 16.24
N ILE A 422 6.49 32.78 15.73
CA ILE A 422 7.66 33.32 16.43
C ILE A 422 7.59 34.86 16.53
N GLU A 423 7.91 35.41 17.70
CA GLU A 423 8.04 36.85 17.95
C GLU A 423 9.48 37.17 18.36
N PHE A 424 10.15 38.09 17.66
CA PHE A 424 11.47 38.57 18.05
C PHE A 424 11.32 39.83 18.90
N VAL A 425 11.94 39.85 20.07
CA VAL A 425 11.81 40.95 21.04
C VAL A 425 13.17 41.41 21.53
N ASP A 426 13.27 42.69 21.86
CA ASP A 426 14.47 43.34 22.39
C ASP A 426 14.12 44.07 23.69
N VAL A 427 15.06 44.12 24.64
CA VAL A 427 14.86 44.71 25.97
C VAL A 427 15.88 45.80 26.20
N GLN A 428 15.48 47.04 25.97
CA GLN A 428 16.30 48.22 26.19
C GLN A 428 16.38 48.56 27.69
N VAL A 429 17.56 48.91 28.20
CA VAL A 429 17.77 49.30 29.61
C VAL A 429 18.40 50.70 29.70
N THR A 430 18.13 51.43 30.77
CA THR A 430 18.81 52.70 31.08
C THR A 430 19.22 52.81 32.54
N ILE A 431 20.45 53.26 32.80
CA ILE A 431 21.01 53.61 34.10
C ILE A 431 20.69 55.06 34.45
N THR A 432 20.43 55.33 35.73
CA THR A 432 20.35 56.71 36.27
C THR A 432 21.13 56.81 37.58
N PRO A 433 22.03 57.80 37.74
CA PRO A 433 22.54 58.73 36.71
C PRO A 433 23.41 58.04 35.65
N GLY A 434 23.19 58.39 34.38
CA GLY A 434 23.94 57.90 33.22
C GLY A 434 24.89 58.95 32.64
N GLY A 435 25.83 58.50 31.80
CA GLY A 435 26.87 59.33 31.18
C GLY A 435 28.06 59.61 32.12
N ILE A 436 29.11 60.25 31.58
CA ILE A 436 30.38 60.45 32.28
C ILE A 436 30.22 61.31 33.55
N GLN A 437 30.75 60.82 34.67
CA GLN A 437 30.82 61.49 35.96
C GLN A 437 32.31 61.73 36.32
N GLU A 438 32.73 63.00 36.38
CA GLU A 438 34.02 63.38 36.98
C GLU A 438 33.87 63.51 38.51
N ILE A 439 34.71 62.80 39.27
CA ILE A 439 34.59 62.70 40.73
C ILE A 439 35.96 62.55 41.40
N CYS A 440 36.06 62.88 42.69
CA CYS A 440 37.30 62.75 43.45
C CYS A 440 37.47 61.35 44.04
N GLU A 441 38.73 60.93 44.24
CA GLU A 441 39.09 59.65 44.88
C GLU A 441 38.58 59.58 46.34
N GLY A 442 37.45 58.90 46.55
CA GLY A 442 36.85 58.61 47.86
C GLY A 442 35.32 58.73 47.97
N ASP A 443 34.60 59.28 46.98
CA ASP A 443 33.16 59.59 47.09
C ASP A 443 32.21 58.41 46.76
N MET A 444 30.91 58.53 47.06
CA MET A 444 29.90 57.44 46.94
C MET A 444 28.66 57.86 46.14
N VAL A 445 28.16 56.96 45.27
CA VAL A 445 27.06 57.22 44.31
C VAL A 445 26.07 56.05 44.26
N THR A 446 24.79 56.31 44.00
CA THR A 446 23.73 55.29 43.83
C THR A 446 23.30 55.21 42.35
N LEU A 447 23.16 54.00 41.80
CA LEU A 447 22.75 53.74 40.42
C LEU A 447 21.44 52.93 40.39
N THR A 448 20.57 53.16 39.41
CA THR A 448 19.34 52.37 39.17
C THR A 448 19.18 52.07 37.68
N ALA A 449 18.86 50.82 37.34
CA ALA A 449 18.58 50.34 35.99
C ALA A 449 17.07 50.19 35.76
N THR A 450 16.58 50.66 34.61
CA THR A 450 15.16 50.59 34.22
C THR A 450 15.03 49.89 32.86
N PRO A 451 14.44 48.67 32.79
CA PRO A 451 14.20 47.97 31.53
C PRO A 451 12.91 48.44 30.84
N ASN A 452 12.88 48.30 29.53
CA ASN A 452 11.74 48.53 28.64
C ASN A 452 11.64 47.35 27.65
N PRO A 453 10.53 46.58 27.62
CA PRO A 453 9.29 46.77 28.37
C PRO A 453 9.46 46.70 29.90
N ALA A 454 8.60 47.40 30.64
CA ALA A 454 8.68 47.46 32.11
C ALA A 454 8.15 46.17 32.81
N THR A 455 7.62 45.22 32.03
CA THR A 455 7.10 43.93 32.49
C THR A 455 7.84 42.85 31.70
N ALA A 456 8.51 41.94 32.42
CA ALA A 456 9.16 40.77 31.85
C ALA A 456 8.13 39.78 31.26
N TYR A 457 8.54 39.02 30.25
CA TYR A 457 7.80 37.86 29.74
C TYR A 457 7.93 36.67 30.71
N GLY A 458 9.08 36.57 31.40
CA GLY A 458 9.32 35.61 32.48
C GLY A 458 9.74 36.28 33.78
N THR A 459 11.00 36.68 33.90
CA THR A 459 11.59 37.34 35.08
C THR A 459 12.92 38.00 34.72
N TYR A 460 13.06 39.30 35.00
CA TYR A 460 14.32 40.02 34.81
C TYR A 460 15.38 39.71 35.87
N THR A 461 16.62 39.54 35.42
CA THR A 461 17.83 39.57 36.27
C THR A 461 18.79 40.66 35.83
N PHE A 462 19.40 41.35 36.80
CA PHE A 462 20.28 42.50 36.60
C PHE A 462 21.72 42.12 36.95
N ASN A 463 22.54 41.90 35.93
CA ASN A 463 23.96 41.55 36.07
C ASN A 463 24.78 42.85 36.07
N TRP A 464 25.08 43.36 37.25
CA TRP A 464 25.88 44.58 37.44
C TRP A 464 27.35 44.25 37.64
N THR A 465 28.22 44.89 36.85
CA THR A 465 29.67 44.78 36.92
C THR A 465 30.32 46.15 36.77
N ASP A 466 31.54 46.31 37.30
CA ASP A 466 32.42 47.41 36.92
C ASP A 466 33.67 46.92 36.17
N SER A 467 34.39 47.83 35.51
CA SER A 467 35.64 47.50 34.79
C SER A 467 36.81 47.08 35.70
N GLN A 468 36.63 47.06 37.02
CA GLN A 468 37.55 46.45 37.99
C GLN A 468 37.14 45.00 38.35
N ASN A 469 36.11 44.45 37.67
CA ASN A 469 35.47 43.15 37.91
C ASN A 469 34.76 43.03 39.28
N THR A 470 34.35 44.14 39.90
CA THR A 470 33.44 44.07 41.05
C THR A 470 32.06 43.66 40.57
N ILE A 471 31.52 42.57 41.13
CA ILE A 471 30.15 42.11 40.87
C ILE A 471 29.24 42.67 41.97
N TYR A 472 28.18 43.36 41.58
CA TYR A 472 27.19 43.94 42.50
C TYR A 472 25.95 43.04 42.63
N PRO A 473 25.07 43.25 43.63
CA PRO A 473 23.89 42.42 43.82
C PRO A 473 22.93 42.44 42.61
N ASN A 474 22.32 41.28 42.32
CA ASN A 474 21.29 41.13 41.30
C ASN A 474 19.97 41.80 41.76
N THR A 475 19.93 43.12 41.61
CA THR A 475 18.82 44.01 41.96
C THR A 475 18.81 45.22 41.03
N ALA A 476 17.65 45.81 40.75
CA ALA A 476 17.55 46.97 39.86
C ALA A 476 18.25 48.26 40.36
N THR A 477 18.78 48.28 41.59
CA THR A 477 19.49 49.43 42.19
C THR A 477 20.74 48.94 42.94
N ILE A 478 21.86 49.66 42.82
CA ILE A 478 23.14 49.39 43.50
C ILE A 478 23.80 50.68 44.02
N ASN A 479 24.84 50.55 44.86
CA ASN A 479 25.68 51.66 45.30
C ASN A 479 27.15 51.41 44.92
N TYR A 480 27.81 52.44 44.40
CA TYR A 480 29.21 52.48 43.98
C TYR A 480 30.03 53.42 44.88
N THR A 481 31.35 53.24 44.96
CA THR A 481 32.28 54.13 45.68
C THR A 481 33.53 54.35 44.83
N ALA A 482 33.78 55.59 44.46
CA ALA A 482 34.76 56.03 43.48
C ALA A 482 36.18 56.03 44.06
N THR A 483 36.95 54.97 43.82
CA THR A 483 38.35 54.84 44.28
C THR A 483 39.36 54.70 43.15
N VAL A 484 38.92 54.41 41.93
CA VAL A 484 39.71 54.35 40.68
C VAL A 484 38.77 54.61 39.50
N ASP A 485 39.32 55.05 38.37
CA ASP A 485 38.58 55.15 37.10
C ASP A 485 37.85 53.83 36.82
N THR A 486 36.54 53.89 36.58
CA THR A 486 35.77 52.70 36.21
C THR A 486 34.52 53.03 35.40
N THR A 487 34.24 52.20 34.41
CA THR A 487 32.88 52.02 33.89
C THR A 487 32.10 51.15 34.86
N VAL A 488 30.84 51.49 35.15
CA VAL A 488 29.86 50.57 35.78
C VAL A 488 28.78 50.26 34.76
N SER A 489 28.61 48.99 34.44
CA SER A 489 27.65 48.48 33.45
C SER A 489 26.56 47.65 34.11
N VAL A 490 25.38 47.63 33.49
CA VAL A 490 24.32 46.66 33.77
C VAL A 490 23.98 45.88 32.51
N THR A 491 23.82 44.58 32.67
CA THR A 491 23.31 43.68 31.64
C THR A 491 22.02 43.02 32.14
N VAL A 492 20.97 42.97 31.32
CA VAL A 492 19.63 42.48 31.69
C VAL A 492 19.24 41.26 30.86
N ASN A 493 18.79 40.21 31.57
CA ASN A 493 18.31 38.96 31.01
C ASN A 493 16.84 38.75 31.41
N ASP A 494 16.05 38.03 30.60
CA ASP A 494 14.67 37.62 30.92
C ASP A 494 14.51 36.11 30.71
N SER A 495 14.09 35.39 31.75
CA SER A 495 13.91 33.94 31.68
C SER A 495 12.65 33.47 30.92
N GLY A 496 11.91 34.39 30.28
CA GLY A 496 10.74 34.08 29.45
C GLY A 496 10.94 34.33 27.95
N ILE A 497 12.16 34.63 27.53
CA ILE A 497 12.55 34.85 26.13
C ILE A 497 13.67 33.86 25.80
N GLU A 498 13.54 33.12 24.70
CA GLU A 498 14.56 32.17 24.27
C GLU A 498 15.79 32.92 23.73
N ASN A 499 16.99 32.46 24.07
CA ASN A 499 18.23 33.24 23.97
C ASN A 499 18.22 34.59 24.76
N GLY A 500 17.28 34.78 25.70
CA GLY A 500 17.06 36.01 26.47
C GLY A 500 18.13 36.39 27.51
N THR A 501 19.39 36.00 27.27
CA THR A 501 20.58 36.45 28.02
C THR A 501 21.20 37.67 27.35
N ASP A 502 21.67 38.60 28.17
CA ASP A 502 22.42 39.79 27.76
C ASP A 502 21.70 40.70 26.75
N MET A 503 20.36 40.76 26.86
CA MET A 503 19.51 41.48 25.92
C MET A 503 19.64 43.00 26.00
N GLY A 504 19.65 43.51 27.23
CA GLY A 504 19.73 44.95 27.51
C GLY A 504 21.04 45.31 28.17
N PHE A 505 21.80 46.21 27.56
CA PHE A 505 23.05 46.75 28.11
C PHE A 505 22.98 48.27 28.23
N ASP A 506 23.45 48.81 29.35
CA ASP A 506 23.79 50.23 29.49
C ASP A 506 24.97 50.40 30.46
N MET A 507 25.68 51.53 30.37
CA MET A 507 26.88 51.82 31.15
C MET A 507 27.02 53.30 31.53
N THR A 508 27.66 53.54 32.67
CA THR A 508 27.95 54.88 33.18
C THR A 508 29.41 54.95 33.63
N ASP A 509 30.13 55.97 33.20
CA ASP A 509 31.59 56.08 33.40
C ASP A 509 31.92 57.00 34.57
N PHE A 510 32.80 56.56 35.46
CA PHE A 510 33.38 57.37 36.54
C PHE A 510 34.85 57.64 36.25
N ILE A 511 35.18 58.91 36.01
CA ILE A 511 36.57 59.40 35.96
C ILE A 511 36.94 59.85 37.37
N VAL A 512 37.88 59.16 38.00
CA VAL A 512 38.25 59.36 39.41
C VAL A 512 39.57 60.09 39.50
N LEU A 513 39.47 61.41 39.63
CA LEU A 513 40.61 62.33 39.57
C LEU A 513 41.50 62.17 40.81
N ARG A 514 42.77 61.84 40.56
CA ARG A 514 43.83 61.75 41.59
C ARG A 514 44.40 63.13 41.93
N PRO A 515 44.83 63.38 43.18
CA PRO A 515 45.55 64.60 43.54
C PRO A 515 46.94 64.69 42.88
N VAL A 516 47.29 65.87 42.35
CA VAL A 516 48.51 66.15 41.54
C VAL A 516 49.66 66.74 42.39
N ALA A 517 50.93 66.41 42.08
CA ALA A 517 52.16 67.04 42.63
C ALA A 517 53.45 66.75 41.81
N LEU A 518 54.36 67.72 41.65
CA LEU A 518 55.55 67.70 40.76
C LEU A 518 56.93 67.60 41.46
N ALA A 519 58.01 67.40 40.67
CA ALA A 519 59.41 67.39 41.10
C ALA A 519 60.42 67.88 40.00
N GLY A 520 61.47 68.62 40.42
CA GLY A 520 62.34 69.42 39.53
C GLY A 520 63.66 68.82 38.99
N LEU A 521 64.37 69.61 38.15
CA LEU A 521 65.41 69.16 37.20
C LEU A 521 66.66 70.07 37.08
N THR A 522 67.60 69.77 36.16
CA THR A 522 68.92 70.45 36.01
C THR A 522 69.47 70.54 34.57
N ASN A 523 70.35 71.52 34.32
CA ASN A 523 70.81 72.08 33.02
C ASN A 523 71.72 71.20 32.11
N GLN A 524 71.60 71.26 30.76
CA GLN A 524 72.24 70.33 29.78
C GLN A 524 72.82 70.99 28.49
N ASN A 525 73.42 70.20 27.55
CA ASN A 525 74.03 70.61 26.24
C ASN A 525 74.24 69.37 25.31
N ALA A 526 74.29 69.48 23.96
CA ALA A 526 74.44 68.31 23.05
C ALA A 526 75.11 68.56 21.67
N MET A 527 74.90 67.65 20.70
CA MET A 527 75.22 67.71 19.25
C MET A 527 74.16 66.89 18.48
N GLY A 528 73.93 67.16 17.18
CA GLY A 528 72.83 66.56 16.41
C GLY A 528 71.47 67.19 16.75
N THR A 529 70.81 66.58 17.70
CA THR A 529 69.55 67.01 18.30
C THR A 529 69.55 66.56 19.77
N TYR A 530 68.64 67.04 20.61
CA TYR A 530 68.60 66.64 22.02
C TYR A 530 67.18 66.44 22.49
N THR A 531 67.03 65.33 23.18
CA THR A 531 65.84 64.81 23.82
C THR A 531 65.64 65.45 25.20
N PHE A 532 64.53 66.17 25.38
CA PHE A 532 64.08 66.59 26.71
C PHE A 532 63.89 65.38 27.65
N PRO A 533 64.34 65.43 28.93
CA PRO A 533 64.26 64.30 29.84
C PRO A 533 62.83 64.10 30.37
N PRO A 534 62.50 62.96 31.01
CA PRO A 534 61.22 62.79 31.69
C PRO A 534 61.02 63.76 32.85
N ILE A 535 59.78 64.22 33.02
CA ILE A 535 59.30 64.94 34.21
C ILE A 535 58.87 63.90 35.26
N PHE A 536 58.93 64.23 36.55
CA PHE A 536 58.62 63.32 37.65
C PHE A 536 57.75 63.98 38.72
N GLY A 537 57.00 63.17 39.48
CA GLY A 537 56.04 63.62 40.49
C GLY A 537 55.14 62.48 40.97
N THR A 538 53.98 62.80 41.55
CA THR A 538 52.94 61.85 41.96
C THR A 538 51.56 62.37 41.60
N GLY A 539 50.73 61.54 40.95
CA GLY A 539 49.40 61.95 40.51
C GLY A 539 49.37 62.87 39.28
N LEU A 540 50.47 62.90 38.53
CA LEU A 540 50.62 63.69 37.31
C LEU A 540 49.70 63.22 36.17
N THR A 541 49.42 64.09 35.20
CA THR A 541 48.33 63.91 34.21
C THR A 541 48.74 63.47 32.81
N GLY A 542 50.02 63.55 32.46
CA GLY A 542 50.51 63.56 31.08
C GLY A 542 50.38 64.94 30.38
N GLY A 543 49.85 65.95 31.07
CA GLY A 543 49.82 67.35 30.65
C GLY A 543 51.13 68.10 30.92
N GLU A 544 52.06 67.48 31.65
CA GLU A 544 53.37 68.05 32.02
C GLU A 544 54.26 68.29 30.81
N ARG A 545 54.66 69.55 30.60
CA ARG A 545 55.55 69.96 29.51
C ARG A 545 56.63 70.91 29.99
N TYR A 546 57.72 71.01 29.22
CA TYR A 546 58.73 72.03 29.37
C TYR A 546 58.30 73.33 28.71
N TYR A 547 57.59 74.17 29.45
CA TYR A 547 57.16 75.50 29.04
C TYR A 547 58.33 76.49 29.03
N THR A 548 58.30 77.49 28.15
CA THR A 548 59.26 78.61 28.16
C THR A 548 58.91 79.70 29.17
N GLN A 549 57.73 79.62 29.81
CA GLN A 549 57.24 80.55 30.84
C GLN A 549 56.43 79.80 31.92
N PRO A 550 56.20 80.37 33.13
CA PRO A 550 55.46 79.72 34.21
C PRO A 550 53.96 79.53 33.95
N ASN A 551 53.31 78.70 34.77
CA ASN A 551 51.86 78.45 34.83
C ASN A 551 51.30 77.88 33.49
N GLY A 552 52.06 76.99 32.86
CA GLY A 552 51.66 76.32 31.62
C GLY A 552 51.67 77.21 30.37
N MET A 553 52.47 78.29 30.35
CA MET A 553 52.42 79.33 29.31
C MET A 553 53.68 79.42 28.43
N GLY A 554 53.51 79.93 27.21
CA GLY A 554 54.60 80.09 26.23
C GLY A 554 54.70 78.90 25.27
N THR A 555 55.82 78.79 24.56
CA THR A 555 56.16 77.57 23.81
C THR A 555 56.40 76.44 24.80
N ALA A 556 55.75 75.30 24.60
CA ALA A 556 55.94 74.08 25.36
C ALA A 556 56.72 73.05 24.52
N TYR A 557 57.59 72.29 25.19
CA TYR A 557 58.31 71.15 24.63
C TYR A 557 58.01 69.91 25.47
N ASP A 558 57.71 68.79 24.84
CA ASP A 558 57.32 67.56 25.53
C ASP A 558 58.56 66.77 25.97
N PRO A 559 58.50 65.97 27.06
CA PRO A 559 59.54 64.99 27.36
C PRO A 559 59.78 64.08 26.15
N GLY A 560 61.01 64.01 25.68
CA GLY A 560 61.37 63.35 24.43
C GLY A 560 61.61 64.29 23.25
N ASP A 561 61.12 65.53 23.26
CA ASP A 561 61.26 66.44 22.11
C ASP A 561 62.72 66.64 21.72
N VAL A 562 63.03 66.42 20.44
CA VAL A 562 64.39 66.34 19.90
C VAL A 562 64.77 67.62 19.14
N VAL A 563 64.94 68.71 19.88
CA VAL A 563 65.20 70.06 19.33
C VAL A 563 66.61 70.18 18.72
N SER A 564 66.77 71.17 17.83
CA SER A 564 67.95 71.51 17.00
C SER A 564 68.38 72.99 17.20
N PRO A 565 69.41 73.55 16.53
CA PRO A 565 69.95 74.87 16.87
C PRO A 565 69.11 76.00 16.29
N ALA A 566 68.14 75.65 15.44
CA ALA A 566 67.17 76.56 14.86
C ALA A 566 65.94 76.76 15.77
N ASP A 567 65.69 75.85 16.73
CA ASP A 567 64.46 75.81 17.52
C ASP A 567 64.46 76.76 18.73
N PHE A 568 65.57 77.46 18.94
CA PHE A 568 65.73 78.50 19.96
C PHE A 568 66.35 79.76 19.36
N THR A 569 65.84 80.94 19.75
CA THR A 569 66.33 82.25 19.29
C THR A 569 67.70 82.63 19.88
N SER A 570 68.12 81.95 20.94
CA SER A 570 69.47 82.01 21.53
C SER A 570 69.76 80.74 22.32
N LEU A 571 70.98 80.21 22.19
CA LEU A 571 71.49 79.08 22.97
C LEU A 571 72.51 79.58 24.01
N PRO A 572 72.51 79.09 25.26
CA PRO A 572 71.49 78.23 25.87
C PRO A 572 70.20 78.99 26.27
N VAL A 573 69.13 78.25 26.52
CA VAL A 573 67.74 78.68 26.77
C VAL A 573 67.23 78.25 28.15
N THR A 574 66.17 78.84 28.71
CA THR A 574 65.57 78.45 30.01
C THR A 574 64.11 78.02 29.89
N LEU A 575 63.69 77.02 30.69
CA LEU A 575 62.41 76.32 30.62
C LEU A 575 61.80 76.05 32.02
N TYR A 576 60.51 75.66 32.06
CA TYR A 576 59.66 75.43 33.23
C TYR A 576 58.80 74.15 33.10
N THR A 577 58.34 73.51 34.17
CA THR A 577 57.39 72.35 34.13
C THR A 577 56.09 72.69 34.85
N TYR A 578 54.90 72.24 34.41
CA TYR A 578 53.60 72.60 35.05
C TYR A 578 52.54 71.50 34.79
N ASP A 579 51.57 71.32 35.69
CA ASP A 579 50.50 70.29 35.58
C ASP A 579 49.12 70.71 36.13
N ASN A 580 48.02 70.14 35.59
CA ASN A 580 46.62 70.32 36.03
C ASN A 580 45.66 69.23 35.48
N ASN A 581 44.89 68.56 36.35
CA ASN A 581 43.90 67.51 36.00
C ASN A 581 42.43 67.98 36.01
N GLY A 582 42.17 69.20 35.55
CA GLY A 582 40.85 69.83 35.54
C GLY A 582 40.38 70.35 36.91
N SER A 583 40.57 69.55 37.97
CA SER A 583 40.20 69.89 39.36
C SER A 583 41.38 69.93 40.37
N CYS A 584 42.67 69.80 39.98
CA CYS A 584 43.92 69.74 40.82
C CYS A 584 45.25 70.10 40.05
N ASP A 585 46.33 70.75 40.60
CA ASP A 585 47.49 71.40 39.83
C ASP A 585 48.93 71.71 40.53
N ASP A 586 50.13 71.90 39.82
CA ASP A 586 51.58 72.19 40.32
C ASP A 586 52.77 72.72 39.31
N GLU A 587 54.11 72.98 39.65
CA GLU A 587 55.25 73.63 38.79
C GLU A 587 56.87 73.35 39.00
N GLU A 588 57.85 73.43 37.98
CA GLU A 588 59.43 73.45 38.02
C GLU A 588 60.31 73.90 36.71
N SER A 589 61.58 73.43 36.26
CA SER A 589 62.56 74.06 35.19
C SER A 589 63.92 73.39 34.52
N PHE A 590 64.58 73.84 33.33
CA PHE A 590 66.06 73.68 32.74
C PHE A 590 66.60 74.21 31.24
N LEU A 591 67.77 73.79 30.53
CA LEU A 591 68.61 74.37 29.30
C LEU A 591 69.42 73.46 28.15
N LEU A 592 70.03 73.92 26.94
CA LEU A 592 70.51 73.06 25.68
C LEU A 592 71.44 73.42 24.28
N ASP A 593 71.86 72.52 23.21
CA ASP A 593 72.76 72.64 21.85
C ASP A 593 73.01 71.45 20.62
N PHE A 594 73.47 71.62 19.25
CA PHE A 594 73.18 71.01 17.73
C PHE A 594 73.91 70.02 16.52
N ASP A 595 73.33 69.40 15.32
CA ASP A 595 73.82 68.71 13.90
C ASP A 595 72.87 67.90 12.71
N THR A 596 73.29 67.04 11.61
CA THR A 596 72.62 66.58 10.18
C THR A 596 72.85 65.19 9.20
N PRO A 597 72.20 64.81 7.94
CA PRO A 597 72.09 63.44 7.07
C PRO A 597 72.12 63.17 5.37
N ILE A 598 71.75 61.97 4.62
CA ILE A 598 71.91 61.50 3.07
C ILE A 598 70.90 60.52 2.09
N ALA A 599 71.23 59.63 1.00
CA ALA A 599 70.48 59.16 -0.37
C ALA A 599 70.52 57.66 -1.22
N PRO A 600 69.89 57.30 -2.49
CA PRO A 600 69.43 55.90 -3.17
C PRO A 600 69.46 55.25 -4.76
N THR A 601 68.89 53.99 -5.24
CA THR A 601 68.80 53.09 -6.62
C THR A 601 67.71 51.81 -6.95
N VAL A 602 67.84 50.64 -7.80
CA VAL A 602 66.76 49.49 -8.28
C VAL A 602 67.00 47.94 -8.92
N ASN A 603 65.99 46.94 -9.17
CA ASN A 603 65.89 45.52 -9.93
C ASN A 603 64.43 44.76 -10.26
N VAL A 604 64.22 43.66 -11.10
CA VAL A 604 62.96 42.77 -11.38
C VAL A 604 63.01 41.16 -11.31
N THR A 605 61.88 40.40 -11.11
CA THR A 605 61.69 38.88 -11.17
C THR A 605 60.25 38.32 -11.55
N SER A 606 60.06 36.98 -11.65
CA SER A 606 58.76 36.23 -11.85
C SER A 606 58.52 35.08 -10.84
N SER A 607 57.28 34.57 -10.73
CA SER A 607 56.87 33.49 -9.81
C SER A 607 57.03 32.06 -10.36
N ASP A 608 56.71 31.84 -11.65
CA ASP A 608 56.73 30.52 -12.30
C ASP A 608 56.95 30.65 -13.83
N ASN A 609 57.59 29.67 -14.47
CA ASN A 609 57.98 29.65 -15.90
C ASN A 609 58.73 28.35 -16.24
N PRO A 610 58.27 27.47 -17.17
CA PRO A 610 57.09 27.57 -18.03
C PRO A 610 55.76 27.42 -17.27
N ILE A 611 54.63 27.55 -17.97
CA ILE A 611 53.27 27.30 -17.46
C ILE A 611 52.40 26.59 -18.50
N CYS A 612 51.34 25.88 -18.09
CA CYS A 612 50.31 25.39 -19.01
C CYS A 612 49.50 26.56 -19.62
N ALA A 613 48.90 26.38 -20.80
CA ALA A 613 48.26 27.46 -21.55
C ALA A 613 47.08 28.13 -20.82
N GLY A 614 47.21 29.43 -20.53
CA GLY A 614 46.19 30.20 -19.83
C GLY A 614 46.27 30.18 -18.30
N SER A 615 47.23 29.45 -17.71
CA SER A 615 47.56 29.56 -16.28
C SER A 615 48.04 30.99 -15.93
N THR A 616 47.84 31.42 -14.68
CA THR A 616 48.22 32.78 -14.23
C THR A 616 49.59 32.79 -13.55
N VAL A 617 50.47 33.71 -13.96
CA VAL A 617 51.80 33.96 -13.38
C VAL A 617 51.89 35.37 -12.79
N GLN A 618 52.71 35.55 -11.73
CA GLN A 618 53.00 36.85 -11.12
C GLN A 618 54.44 37.31 -11.43
N LEU A 619 54.61 38.61 -11.69
CA LEU A 619 55.88 39.32 -11.88
C LEU A 619 56.07 40.37 -10.77
N THR A 620 57.31 40.70 -10.38
CA THR A 620 57.61 41.64 -9.27
C THR A 620 58.85 42.52 -9.55
N ALA A 621 58.86 43.76 -9.05
CA ALA A 621 59.94 44.75 -9.16
C ALA A 621 60.36 45.29 -7.77
N THR A 622 61.62 45.70 -7.59
CA THR A 622 62.20 46.04 -6.27
C THR A 622 63.29 47.14 -6.33
N PRO A 623 63.10 48.29 -5.66
CA PRO A 623 64.12 49.34 -5.53
C PRO A 623 65.18 49.09 -4.43
N ASN A 624 66.32 49.80 -4.49
CA ASN A 624 67.43 49.70 -3.53
C ASN A 624 68.19 51.03 -3.38
N PRO A 625 68.40 51.64 -2.21
CA PRO A 625 67.93 51.27 -0.90
C PRO A 625 66.41 51.26 -0.92
N ALA A 626 65.86 50.40 -0.08
CA ALA A 626 64.42 50.22 0.03
C ALA A 626 63.69 51.52 0.43
N THR A 627 64.39 52.44 1.10
CA THR A 627 63.89 53.78 1.44
C THR A 627 64.27 54.80 0.35
N PRO A 628 63.31 55.32 -0.44
CA PRO A 628 63.56 56.44 -1.34
C PRO A 628 63.85 57.73 -0.57
N THR A 629 64.38 58.75 -1.26
CA THR A 629 64.45 60.11 -0.73
C THR A 629 63.08 60.82 -0.80
N GLY A 630 62.19 60.37 -1.70
CA GLY A 630 60.78 60.74 -1.73
C GLY A 630 59.87 59.51 -1.73
N THR A 631 59.54 58.98 -2.91
CA THR A 631 58.65 57.81 -3.06
C THR A 631 58.91 57.11 -4.39
N TYR A 632 58.87 55.78 -4.42
CA TYR A 632 59.02 54.99 -5.65
C TYR A 632 57.70 54.76 -6.39
N THR A 633 57.64 55.04 -7.69
CA THR A 633 56.51 54.73 -8.59
C THR A 633 56.90 53.70 -9.64
N TYR A 634 55.94 52.88 -10.13
CA TYR A 634 56.19 51.75 -11.03
C TYR A 634 55.30 51.82 -12.29
N GLU A 635 55.80 51.31 -13.43
CA GLU A 635 55.00 51.06 -14.64
C GLU A 635 55.41 49.72 -15.29
N TRP A 636 54.45 48.82 -15.52
CA TRP A 636 54.62 47.55 -16.24
C TRP A 636 53.99 47.58 -17.63
N ARG A 637 54.62 46.92 -18.61
CA ARG A 637 54.17 46.84 -20.02
C ARG A 637 54.48 45.46 -20.59
N GLU A 638 53.78 45.04 -21.66
CA GLU A 638 54.29 43.98 -22.54
C GLU A 638 55.46 44.55 -23.35
N ALA A 639 56.57 43.82 -23.47
CA ALA A 639 57.84 44.36 -23.94
C ALA A 639 57.75 44.89 -25.38
N GLY A 640 58.07 46.18 -25.56
CA GLY A 640 57.91 46.87 -26.85
C GLY A 640 56.51 47.42 -27.16
N THR A 641 55.55 47.31 -26.23
CA THR A 641 54.22 47.92 -26.35
C THR A 641 54.12 49.25 -25.58
N THR A 642 53.15 50.09 -25.94
CA THR A 642 52.89 51.37 -25.25
C THR A 642 51.74 51.32 -24.24
N VAL A 643 51.16 50.14 -23.99
CA VAL A 643 50.06 49.92 -23.04
C VAL A 643 50.63 49.61 -21.66
N ILE A 644 50.15 50.31 -20.63
CA ILE A 644 50.49 49.99 -19.23
C ILE A 644 49.55 48.87 -18.76
N LEU A 645 50.13 47.78 -18.24
CA LEU A 645 49.41 46.64 -17.70
C LEU A 645 49.20 46.73 -16.18
N SER A 646 50.14 47.36 -15.47
CA SER A 646 50.08 47.61 -14.02
C SER A 646 50.93 48.82 -13.64
N THR A 647 50.56 49.53 -12.58
CA THR A 647 51.40 50.55 -11.91
C THR A 647 51.76 50.18 -10.47
N SER A 648 51.45 48.94 -10.08
CA SER A 648 51.95 48.32 -8.83
C SER A 648 53.39 47.85 -9.01
N ASN A 649 54.08 47.52 -7.92
CA ASN A 649 55.35 46.80 -7.99
C ASN A 649 55.20 45.34 -8.44
N GLN A 650 53.97 44.87 -8.70
CA GLN A 650 53.66 43.54 -9.23
C GLN A 650 52.70 43.60 -10.45
N LEU A 651 52.71 42.52 -11.25
CA LEU A 651 51.78 42.28 -12.35
C LEU A 651 51.39 40.79 -12.36
N ASN A 652 50.09 40.48 -12.39
CA ASN A 652 49.58 39.14 -12.67
C ASN A 652 49.12 39.08 -14.14
N THR A 653 49.42 37.98 -14.84
CA THR A 653 49.10 37.81 -16.26
C THR A 653 48.90 36.33 -16.62
N ALA A 654 48.11 36.04 -17.65
CA ALA A 654 47.74 34.68 -18.04
C ALA A 654 47.94 34.46 -19.56
N PRO A 655 49.19 34.32 -20.03
CA PRO A 655 49.49 34.19 -21.45
C PRO A 655 49.10 32.81 -21.99
N THR A 656 48.42 32.78 -23.14
CA THR A 656 48.08 31.55 -23.89
C THR A 656 49.13 31.15 -24.93
N SER A 657 50.22 31.93 -25.03
CA SER A 657 51.42 31.63 -25.82
C SER A 657 52.60 32.42 -25.24
N SER A 658 53.85 32.01 -25.47
CA SER A 658 55.03 32.61 -24.83
C SER A 658 55.19 34.12 -25.09
N THR A 659 55.32 34.93 -24.02
CA THR A 659 55.25 36.42 -24.04
C THR A 659 56.29 37.08 -23.12
N SER A 660 56.65 38.34 -23.35
CA SER A 660 57.67 39.11 -22.60
C SER A 660 57.13 40.42 -22.02
N PHE A 661 57.65 40.84 -20.86
CA PHE A 661 57.17 41.98 -20.07
C PHE A 661 58.32 42.84 -19.52
N GLU A 662 58.07 44.13 -19.25
CA GLU A 662 59.05 45.11 -18.77
C GLU A 662 58.51 45.99 -17.62
N CYS A 663 59.38 46.52 -16.75
CA CYS A 663 59.03 47.42 -15.64
C CYS A 663 59.99 48.60 -15.47
N THR A 664 59.49 49.80 -15.18
CA THR A 664 60.28 51.03 -14.86
C THR A 664 59.93 51.60 -13.50
N VAL A 665 60.93 52.12 -12.76
CA VAL A 665 60.80 52.69 -11.41
C VAL A 665 61.42 54.09 -11.30
N THR A 666 60.79 54.98 -10.51
CA THR A 666 61.22 56.39 -10.30
C THR A 666 61.13 56.82 -8.83
N ASP A 667 62.18 57.43 -8.25
CA ASP A 667 62.14 58.15 -6.96
C ASP A 667 61.70 59.61 -7.18
N THR A 668 60.61 60.04 -6.53
CA THR A 668 60.09 61.41 -6.64
C THR A 668 60.88 62.46 -5.83
N GLY A 669 61.73 62.07 -4.88
CA GLY A 669 62.42 62.99 -3.97
C GLY A 669 63.71 63.61 -4.50
N LEU A 670 64.18 63.17 -5.66
CA LEU A 670 65.47 63.58 -6.22
C LEU A 670 65.31 64.29 -7.57
N VAL A 671 65.88 65.49 -7.65
CA VAL A 671 65.79 66.36 -8.84
C VAL A 671 66.73 65.95 -9.99
N SER A 672 67.52 64.89 -9.82
CA SER A 672 68.36 64.28 -10.85
C SER A 672 68.74 62.84 -10.49
N ASN A 673 69.07 62.02 -11.50
CA ASN A 673 69.48 60.61 -11.37
C ASN A 673 68.50 59.73 -10.58
N ASN A 674 67.20 59.81 -10.90
CA ASN A 674 66.13 59.29 -10.06
C ASN A 674 65.28 58.14 -10.68
N THR A 675 65.72 57.49 -11.77
CA THR A 675 64.95 56.43 -12.46
C THR A 675 65.80 55.23 -12.91
N ALA A 676 65.18 54.04 -13.09
CA ALA A 676 65.78 52.84 -13.71
C ALA A 676 64.72 51.77 -14.12
N THR A 677 65.10 50.76 -14.93
CA THR A 677 64.19 49.88 -15.73
C THR A 677 64.75 48.45 -15.91
N ASP A 678 63.90 47.43 -16.04
CA ASP A 678 64.27 45.99 -16.20
C ASP A 678 63.20 45.12 -16.94
N THR A 679 63.50 43.85 -17.31
CA THR A 679 62.74 43.02 -18.30
C THR A 679 62.72 41.49 -18.04
N ILE A 680 61.67 40.77 -18.48
CA ILE A 680 61.49 39.30 -18.31
C ILE A 680 60.62 38.61 -19.41
N SER A 681 60.63 37.27 -19.51
CA SER A 681 59.90 36.46 -20.52
C SER A 681 59.35 35.14 -19.98
N ILE A 682 58.15 34.72 -20.42
CA ILE A 682 57.38 33.54 -19.97
C ILE A 682 57.13 32.55 -21.12
N THR A 683 57.11 31.25 -20.83
CA THR A 683 56.97 30.13 -21.79
C THR A 683 55.71 29.30 -21.53
N VAL A 684 55.06 28.77 -22.57
CA VAL A 684 53.74 28.09 -22.48
C VAL A 684 53.72 26.69 -23.12
N THR A 685 53.04 25.72 -22.49
CA THR A 685 52.93 24.30 -22.89
C THR A 685 51.46 23.85 -23.10
N PRO A 686 51.15 22.93 -24.05
CA PRO A 686 49.83 22.28 -24.20
C PRO A 686 49.54 21.16 -23.17
N GLN A 687 48.28 20.74 -23.07
CA GLN A 687 47.79 19.69 -22.16
C GLN A 687 47.18 18.52 -22.99
N PRO A 688 47.38 17.25 -22.60
CA PRO A 688 46.68 16.11 -23.21
C PRO A 688 45.19 16.15 -22.87
N GLN A 689 44.33 15.49 -23.66
CA GLN A 689 42.90 15.37 -23.40
C GLN A 689 42.39 13.97 -23.78
N ILE A 690 41.72 13.28 -22.87
CA ILE A 690 41.24 11.89 -23.01
C ILE A 690 39.74 11.87 -23.35
N ASP A 691 39.32 10.99 -24.25
CA ASP A 691 37.89 10.71 -24.50
C ASP A 691 37.34 9.79 -23.39
N SER A 692 36.29 10.22 -22.68
CA SER A 692 35.67 9.46 -21.59
C SER A 692 35.00 8.16 -22.05
N ILE A 693 35.09 7.13 -21.20
CA ILE A 693 34.51 5.81 -21.43
C ILE A 693 33.33 5.62 -20.48
N VAL A 694 32.22 5.09 -20.99
CA VAL A 694 31.03 4.78 -20.17
C VAL A 694 31.22 3.49 -19.36
N ASP A 695 30.49 3.35 -18.26
CA ASP A 695 30.51 2.14 -17.41
C ASP A 695 30.29 0.84 -18.21
N GLN A 696 30.91 -0.25 -17.74
CA GLN A 696 31.00 -1.54 -18.43
C GLN A 696 30.56 -2.70 -17.53
N THR A 697 29.91 -3.70 -18.13
CA THR A 697 29.53 -4.96 -17.46
C THR A 697 29.99 -6.14 -18.31
N ALA A 698 30.64 -7.13 -17.69
CA ALA A 698 31.25 -8.25 -18.41
C ALA A 698 30.90 -9.62 -17.80
N ILE A 699 30.53 -10.59 -18.64
CA ILE A 699 30.32 -11.98 -18.19
C ILE A 699 31.67 -12.72 -18.25
N GLY A 700 32.26 -12.98 -17.07
CA GLY A 700 33.48 -13.77 -16.90
C GLY A 700 34.79 -13.02 -17.17
N THR A 701 34.96 -12.40 -18.34
CA THR A 701 36.19 -11.66 -18.71
C THR A 701 35.89 -10.38 -19.48
N PHE A 702 36.57 -9.29 -19.11
CA PHE A 702 36.58 -8.00 -19.81
C PHE A 702 37.90 -7.83 -20.58
N THR A 703 37.90 -7.06 -21.66
CA THR A 703 39.11 -6.72 -22.44
C THR A 703 39.18 -5.20 -22.59
N PHE A 704 40.29 -4.59 -22.18
CA PHE A 704 40.45 -3.13 -22.22
C PHE A 704 40.42 -2.59 -23.66
N PRO A 705 39.60 -1.57 -23.97
CA PRO A 705 39.55 -0.96 -25.31
C PRO A 705 40.76 -0.05 -25.56
N THR A 706 40.90 0.46 -26.79
CA THR A 706 41.89 1.49 -27.12
C THR A 706 41.51 2.83 -26.51
N ILE A 707 42.46 3.48 -25.83
CA ILE A 707 42.30 4.86 -25.33
C ILE A 707 42.29 5.83 -26.53
N MET A 708 41.45 6.86 -26.45
CA MET A 708 41.24 7.87 -27.49
C MET A 708 41.34 9.28 -26.89
N GLY A 709 41.58 10.30 -27.70
CA GLY A 709 41.79 11.67 -27.23
C GLY A 709 42.57 12.57 -28.20
N THR A 710 43.01 13.74 -27.72
CA THR A 710 43.85 14.71 -28.45
C THR A 710 45.08 15.13 -27.66
N ASP A 711 46.18 15.43 -28.35
CA ASP A 711 47.49 15.77 -27.77
C ASP A 711 48.05 14.75 -26.75
N LEU A 712 47.54 13.50 -26.80
CA LEU A 712 48.00 12.36 -26.00
C LEU A 712 49.50 12.08 -26.20
N THR A 713 50.17 11.64 -25.13
CA THR A 713 51.64 11.49 -25.11
C THR A 713 52.16 10.22 -25.78
N GLY A 714 51.30 9.20 -25.95
CA GLY A 714 51.71 7.84 -26.31
C GLY A 714 52.20 7.02 -25.11
N SER A 715 51.85 7.43 -23.88
CA SER A 715 52.08 6.68 -22.64
C SER A 715 50.81 6.49 -21.78
N GLU A 716 49.66 6.88 -22.31
CA GLU A 716 48.33 6.69 -21.73
C GLU A 716 48.05 5.21 -21.38
N SER A 717 47.40 4.97 -20.23
CA SER A 717 47.09 3.62 -19.75
C SER A 717 45.92 3.59 -18.77
N TYR A 718 45.39 2.39 -18.51
CA TYR A 718 44.38 2.16 -17.49
C TYR A 718 45.02 1.89 -16.13
N TYR A 719 44.36 2.31 -15.05
CA TYR A 719 44.88 2.26 -13.68
C TYR A 719 43.79 1.89 -12.67
N THR A 720 44.17 1.19 -11.59
CA THR A 720 43.23 0.84 -10.49
C THR A 720 43.14 1.92 -9.40
N GLN A 721 43.85 3.04 -9.53
CA GLN A 721 43.80 4.18 -8.60
C GLN A 721 44.04 5.51 -9.37
N PRO A 722 43.51 6.65 -8.87
CA PRO A 722 43.70 7.96 -9.47
C PRO A 722 45.17 8.40 -9.60
N ASN A 723 45.43 9.37 -10.46
CA ASN A 723 46.76 9.94 -10.77
C ASN A 723 47.76 8.89 -11.28
N GLY A 724 47.31 7.98 -12.15
CA GLY A 724 48.16 6.94 -12.74
C GLY A 724 48.73 5.92 -11.74
N ALA A 725 48.00 5.62 -10.66
CA ALA A 725 48.49 4.81 -9.54
C ALA A 725 47.92 3.37 -9.51
N GLY A 726 48.43 2.54 -8.60
CA GLY A 726 47.97 1.16 -8.42
C GLY A 726 48.53 0.18 -9.45
N VAL A 727 47.67 -0.72 -9.96
CA VAL A 727 48.00 -1.66 -11.04
C VAL A 727 47.64 -1.00 -12.38
N SER A 728 48.52 -1.14 -13.37
CA SER A 728 48.33 -0.58 -14.71
C SER A 728 48.01 -1.68 -15.73
N TYR A 729 47.11 -1.38 -16.67
CA TYR A 729 46.73 -2.23 -17.80
C TYR A 729 46.79 -1.45 -19.12
N ASN A 730 47.11 -2.16 -20.20
CA ASN A 730 47.21 -1.63 -21.55
C ASN A 730 45.91 -1.89 -22.32
N ALA A 731 45.67 -1.14 -23.40
CA ALA A 731 44.66 -1.48 -24.39
C ALA A 731 44.89 -2.90 -24.94
N GLY A 732 43.87 -3.76 -24.82
CA GLY A 732 43.91 -5.18 -25.21
C GLY A 732 44.28 -6.17 -24.09
N ASP A 733 44.64 -5.72 -22.89
CA ASP A 733 44.77 -6.61 -21.73
C ASP A 733 43.40 -7.17 -21.29
N VAL A 734 43.40 -8.37 -20.71
CA VAL A 734 42.18 -9.13 -20.34
C VAL A 734 42.16 -9.39 -18.84
N VAL A 735 41.04 -9.07 -18.20
CA VAL A 735 40.81 -9.18 -16.74
C VAL A 735 39.50 -9.89 -16.41
N SER A 736 39.39 -10.36 -15.17
CA SER A 736 38.27 -11.13 -14.63
C SER A 736 37.86 -10.62 -13.24
N ALA A 737 36.71 -11.08 -12.73
CA ALA A 737 36.26 -10.76 -11.37
C ALA A 737 37.31 -11.07 -10.28
N SER A 738 38.17 -12.08 -10.47
CA SER A 738 39.21 -12.48 -9.51
C SER A 738 40.46 -11.58 -9.50
N ASP A 739 40.60 -10.66 -10.45
CA ASP A 739 41.73 -9.72 -10.52
C ASP A 739 41.50 -8.46 -9.66
N PHE A 740 40.31 -8.33 -9.06
CA PHE A 740 39.88 -7.19 -8.25
C PHE A 740 39.43 -7.61 -6.84
N THR A 741 39.63 -6.76 -5.84
CA THR A 741 39.26 -7.04 -4.43
C THR A 741 37.80 -6.70 -4.09
N THR A 742 37.15 -5.91 -4.94
CA THR A 742 35.82 -5.33 -4.76
C THR A 742 35.21 -5.08 -6.13
N LEU A 743 33.91 -5.33 -6.27
CA LEU A 743 33.14 -5.04 -7.48
C LEU A 743 31.86 -4.25 -7.13
N PRO A 744 31.38 -3.34 -8.01
CA PRO A 744 32.06 -2.86 -9.21
C PRO A 744 33.38 -2.15 -8.87
N VAL A 745 34.34 -2.19 -9.80
CA VAL A 745 35.66 -1.55 -9.64
C VAL A 745 35.72 -0.27 -10.46
N THR A 746 36.14 0.84 -9.85
CA THR A 746 36.47 2.07 -10.58
C THR A 746 37.85 1.92 -11.23
N LEU A 747 37.91 2.17 -12.54
CA LEU A 747 39.14 2.16 -13.33
C LEU A 747 39.36 3.55 -13.91
N PHE A 748 40.61 4.01 -13.82
CA PHE A 748 41.05 5.33 -14.24
C PHE A 748 41.82 5.22 -15.56
N ILE A 749 41.79 6.27 -16.37
CA ILE A 749 42.51 6.40 -17.64
C ILE A 749 43.35 7.66 -17.50
N TYR A 750 44.67 7.53 -17.48
CA TYR A 750 45.59 8.63 -17.13
C TYR A 750 46.63 8.84 -18.23
N ASP A 751 46.89 10.11 -18.57
CA ASP A 751 47.97 10.55 -19.44
C ASP A 751 48.59 11.86 -18.94
N ALA A 752 49.91 12.01 -19.04
CA ALA A 752 50.63 13.14 -18.45
C ALA A 752 51.91 13.51 -19.21
N ASN A 753 52.08 14.81 -19.47
CA ASN A 753 53.38 15.36 -19.83
C ASN A 753 54.13 15.87 -18.58
N SER A 754 55.19 16.66 -18.72
CA SER A 754 56.03 17.05 -17.58
C SER A 754 55.34 17.94 -16.54
N ASP A 755 54.34 18.73 -16.96
CA ASP A 755 53.73 19.78 -16.14
C ASP A 755 52.20 19.90 -16.33
N CYS A 756 51.60 19.19 -17.30
CA CYS A 756 50.15 19.15 -17.56
C CYS A 756 49.68 17.71 -17.83
N ASP A 757 48.58 17.28 -17.21
CA ASP A 757 47.99 15.93 -17.26
C ASP A 757 46.47 15.94 -17.51
N ASP A 758 45.87 14.74 -17.66
CA ASP A 758 44.42 14.54 -17.78
C ASP A 758 44.02 13.14 -17.25
N GLU A 759 42.84 13.03 -16.63
CA GLU A 759 42.33 11.77 -16.07
C GLU A 759 40.82 11.60 -16.25
N GLU A 760 40.42 10.45 -16.79
CA GLU A 760 39.02 10.01 -16.93
C GLU A 760 38.77 8.71 -16.15
N SER A 761 37.51 8.35 -15.88
CA SER A 761 37.21 7.12 -15.12
C SER A 761 35.86 6.48 -15.45
N PHE A 762 35.77 5.15 -15.25
CA PHE A 762 34.56 4.37 -15.46
C PHE A 762 34.45 3.21 -14.44
N LEU A 763 33.24 2.69 -14.22
CA LEU A 763 33.00 1.48 -13.44
C LEU A 763 33.03 0.23 -14.34
N LEU A 764 33.69 -0.82 -13.86
CA LEU A 764 33.61 -2.16 -14.44
C LEU A 764 32.98 -3.13 -13.42
N ASP A 765 31.95 -3.86 -13.83
CA ASP A 765 31.34 -4.93 -13.04
C ASP A 765 31.36 -6.28 -13.77
N PHE A 766 31.24 -7.37 -13.00
CA PHE A 766 31.16 -8.74 -13.51
C PHE A 766 29.91 -9.44 -12.99
N ASP A 767 28.95 -9.69 -13.90
CA ASP A 767 27.73 -10.43 -13.58
C ASP A 767 28.06 -11.81 -13.00
N THR A 768 27.51 -12.11 -11.83
CA THR A 768 27.53 -13.46 -11.25
C THR A 768 26.20 -14.15 -11.52
N PRO A 769 26.19 -15.44 -11.92
CA PRO A 769 24.94 -16.17 -12.12
C PRO A 769 24.20 -16.31 -10.78
N LEU A 770 22.90 -16.01 -10.78
CA LEU A 770 22.05 -16.10 -9.60
C LEU A 770 22.14 -17.50 -8.97
N PRO A 771 22.24 -17.61 -7.63
CA PRO A 771 22.28 -18.90 -6.96
C PRO A 771 20.94 -19.63 -7.13
N LEU A 772 21.01 -20.93 -7.43
CA LEU A 772 19.83 -21.78 -7.58
C LEU A 772 19.07 -21.87 -6.24
N SER A 773 17.91 -21.22 -6.17
CA SER A 773 16.96 -21.37 -5.07
C SER A 773 15.70 -22.12 -5.52
N LEU A 774 14.91 -22.56 -4.57
CA LEU A 774 13.68 -23.32 -4.77
C LEU A 774 12.66 -22.86 -3.74
N THR A 775 11.44 -22.58 -4.18
CA THR A 775 10.28 -22.45 -3.30
C THR A 775 9.29 -23.57 -3.60
N LEU A 776 8.65 -24.08 -2.55
CA LEU A 776 7.54 -25.02 -2.67
C LEU A 776 6.24 -24.30 -2.30
N SER A 777 5.15 -24.66 -2.97
CA SER A 777 3.80 -24.23 -2.59
C SER A 777 2.82 -25.40 -2.76
N ALA A 778 1.73 -25.37 -1.99
CA ALA A 778 0.63 -26.31 -2.11
C ALA A 778 -0.70 -25.56 -2.15
N GLN A 779 -1.67 -26.09 -2.89
CA GLN A 779 -3.01 -25.50 -3.03
C GLN A 779 -4.07 -26.59 -2.83
N PRO A 780 -4.67 -26.71 -1.61
CA PRO A 780 -4.32 -26.01 -0.36
C PRO A 780 -3.19 -26.70 0.42
N GLU A 781 -2.53 -26.01 1.36
CA GLU A 781 -1.51 -26.61 2.24
C GLU A 781 -2.11 -27.31 3.48
N VAL A 782 -3.36 -26.98 3.83
CA VAL A 782 -4.16 -27.68 4.86
C VAL A 782 -5.36 -28.33 4.19
N ILE A 783 -5.60 -29.62 4.46
CA ILE A 783 -6.66 -30.43 3.83
C ILE A 783 -7.34 -31.35 4.85
N CYS A 784 -8.46 -31.96 4.48
CA CYS A 784 -9.09 -33.01 5.26
C CYS A 784 -8.48 -34.40 5.01
N GLU A 785 -8.75 -35.37 5.90
CA GLU A 785 -8.22 -36.74 5.82
C GLU A 785 -8.49 -37.43 4.46
N GLY A 786 -7.45 -37.54 3.63
CA GLY A 786 -7.50 -38.23 2.33
C GLY A 786 -8.00 -37.38 1.16
N GLU A 787 -8.21 -36.07 1.33
CA GLU A 787 -8.38 -35.13 0.22
C GLU A 787 -7.10 -34.96 -0.61
N ARG A 788 -7.18 -34.28 -1.75
CA ARG A 788 -6.03 -34.02 -2.64
C ARG A 788 -5.50 -32.60 -2.51
N THR A 789 -4.20 -32.45 -2.65
CA THR A 789 -3.54 -31.17 -2.91
C THR A 789 -2.46 -31.33 -3.97
N ILE A 790 -2.29 -30.29 -4.79
CA ILE A 790 -1.19 -30.21 -5.75
C ILE A 790 -0.07 -29.40 -5.11
N VAL A 791 1.11 -30.01 -5.03
CA VAL A 791 2.35 -29.36 -4.58
C VAL A 791 3.22 -29.05 -5.79
N ILE A 792 3.78 -27.83 -5.83
CA ILE A 792 4.54 -27.28 -6.95
C ILE A 792 5.96 -26.95 -6.48
N ALA A 793 6.96 -27.32 -7.29
CA ALA A 793 8.35 -26.92 -7.12
C ALA A 793 8.70 -25.80 -8.10
N SER A 794 9.01 -24.61 -7.55
CA SER A 794 9.35 -23.40 -8.31
C SER A 794 10.84 -23.06 -8.14
N PRO A 795 11.73 -23.56 -9.02
CA PRO A 795 13.14 -23.16 -9.01
C PRO A 795 13.32 -21.74 -9.54
N ASN A 796 14.31 -21.04 -8.99
CA ASN A 796 14.75 -19.72 -9.41
C ASN A 796 16.25 -19.75 -9.71
N PRO A 797 16.72 -19.24 -10.87
CA PRO A 797 15.96 -18.57 -11.93
C PRO A 797 14.94 -19.49 -12.63
N ALA A 798 13.81 -18.95 -13.08
CA ALA A 798 12.74 -19.75 -13.69
C ALA A 798 13.15 -20.46 -15.01
N THR A 799 14.23 -19.98 -15.65
CA THR A 799 14.86 -20.61 -16.81
C THR A 799 16.19 -21.25 -16.37
N PRO A 800 16.37 -22.58 -16.51
CA PRO A 800 17.64 -23.23 -16.18
C PRO A 800 18.76 -22.85 -17.14
N GLN A 801 20.00 -22.94 -16.68
CA GLN A 801 21.19 -22.84 -17.54
C GLN A 801 21.35 -24.11 -18.40
N GLY A 802 20.86 -25.26 -17.93
CA GLY A 802 20.80 -26.51 -18.70
C GLY A 802 19.38 -27.08 -18.75
N THR A 803 18.98 -27.78 -17.70
CA THR A 803 17.67 -28.43 -17.56
C THR A 803 17.44 -28.78 -16.10
N TYR A 804 16.28 -28.42 -15.56
CA TYR A 804 15.89 -28.84 -14.21
C TYR A 804 15.43 -30.30 -14.16
N THR A 805 15.91 -31.01 -13.15
CA THR A 805 15.47 -32.35 -12.75
C THR A 805 15.05 -32.32 -11.29
N TYR A 806 13.99 -33.08 -10.97
CA TYR A 806 13.31 -33.04 -9.67
C TYR A 806 13.36 -34.44 -9.03
N GLU A 807 13.49 -34.51 -7.71
CA GLU A 807 13.34 -35.72 -6.91
C GLU A 807 12.51 -35.40 -5.67
N TRP A 808 11.31 -36.00 -5.57
CA TRP A 808 10.40 -35.81 -4.44
C TRP A 808 10.44 -37.01 -3.49
N ILE A 809 10.66 -36.75 -2.20
CA ILE A 809 10.75 -37.75 -1.14
C ILE A 809 9.70 -37.48 -0.06
N GLU A 810 8.87 -38.47 0.26
CA GLU A 810 8.01 -38.46 1.45
C GLU A 810 8.89 -38.72 2.69
N GLN A 811 9.01 -37.74 3.60
CA GLN A 811 9.95 -37.83 4.74
C GLN A 811 9.58 -38.93 5.75
N ALA A 812 8.31 -39.32 5.83
CA ALA A 812 7.84 -40.36 6.75
C ALA A 812 8.25 -41.79 6.33
N THR A 813 8.32 -42.06 5.03
CA THR A 813 8.70 -43.37 4.47
C THR A 813 10.13 -43.40 3.93
N GLY A 814 10.71 -42.24 3.61
CA GLY A 814 12.00 -42.13 2.92
C GLY A 814 11.94 -42.60 1.45
N MET A 815 10.74 -42.67 0.87
CA MET A 815 10.52 -43.17 -0.49
C MET A 815 10.49 -42.01 -1.51
N VAL A 816 11.17 -42.19 -2.64
CA VAL A 816 11.01 -41.31 -3.81
C VAL A 816 9.64 -41.55 -4.44
N ILE A 817 8.79 -40.52 -4.49
CA ILE A 817 7.40 -40.60 -4.97
C ILE A 817 7.21 -40.02 -6.37
N SER A 818 8.07 -39.09 -6.82
CA SER A 818 7.97 -38.44 -8.13
C SER A 818 9.29 -37.83 -8.58
N THR A 819 9.42 -37.60 -9.89
CA THR A 819 10.51 -36.81 -10.51
C THR A 819 9.99 -35.70 -11.43
N ALA A 820 8.72 -35.28 -11.25
CA ALA A 820 8.11 -34.16 -11.96
C ALA A 820 8.23 -32.85 -11.16
N GLY A 821 8.02 -31.71 -11.82
CA GLY A 821 7.99 -30.39 -11.16
C GLY A 821 6.78 -30.17 -10.23
N THR A 822 5.82 -31.09 -10.25
CA THR A 822 4.64 -31.09 -9.37
C THR A 822 4.33 -32.49 -8.87
N ILE A 823 3.58 -32.59 -7.77
CA ILE A 823 2.97 -33.82 -7.28
C ILE A 823 1.50 -33.58 -6.88
N ASP A 824 0.63 -34.54 -7.19
CA ASP A 824 -0.74 -34.64 -6.67
C ASP A 824 -0.71 -35.70 -5.56
N VAL A 825 -1.05 -35.30 -4.34
CA VAL A 825 -0.94 -36.13 -3.13
C VAL A 825 -2.20 -36.08 -2.28
N SER A 826 -2.53 -37.21 -1.67
CA SER A 826 -3.67 -37.34 -0.76
C SER A 826 -3.30 -38.02 0.58
N PRO A 827 -2.53 -37.35 1.45
CA PRO A 827 -2.16 -37.91 2.74
C PRO A 827 -3.35 -38.01 3.71
N THR A 828 -3.39 -39.07 4.52
CA THR A 828 -4.39 -39.28 5.59
C THR A 828 -3.91 -38.80 6.97
N THR A 829 -2.70 -38.26 7.05
CA THR A 829 -2.09 -37.68 8.26
C THR A 829 -1.09 -36.61 7.83
N THR A 830 -0.88 -35.57 8.65
CA THR A 830 0.09 -34.49 8.35
C THR A 830 1.45 -35.04 7.90
N THR A 831 1.85 -34.69 6.67
CA THR A 831 2.97 -35.33 5.95
C THR A 831 3.90 -34.30 5.33
N THR A 832 5.19 -34.42 5.62
CA THR A 832 6.23 -33.58 5.02
C THR A 832 6.79 -34.22 3.75
N TYR A 833 6.76 -33.46 2.67
CA TYR A 833 7.43 -33.78 1.41
C TYR A 833 8.69 -32.93 1.26
N GLU A 834 9.74 -33.52 0.68
CA GLU A 834 11.00 -32.87 0.35
C GLU A 834 11.20 -32.93 -1.15
N CYS A 835 11.53 -31.81 -1.78
CA CYS A 835 11.90 -31.76 -3.20
C CYS A 835 13.37 -31.34 -3.32
N THR A 836 14.16 -32.14 -4.05
CA THR A 836 15.48 -31.72 -4.53
C THR A 836 15.41 -31.36 -6.01
N VAL A 837 15.91 -30.19 -6.37
CA VAL A 837 16.02 -29.72 -7.75
C VAL A 837 17.49 -29.59 -8.14
N THR A 838 17.83 -30.12 -9.32
CA THR A 838 19.17 -30.06 -9.90
C THR A 838 19.12 -29.41 -11.28
N ASP A 839 19.93 -28.37 -11.52
CA ASP A 839 20.23 -27.90 -12.89
C ASP A 839 21.42 -28.68 -13.46
N THR A 840 21.24 -29.29 -14.62
CA THR A 840 22.32 -29.98 -15.34
C THR A 840 23.30 -29.06 -16.05
N GLY A 841 23.03 -27.74 -16.13
CA GLY A 841 23.91 -26.74 -16.75
C GLY A 841 24.96 -26.12 -15.83
N LEU A 842 24.74 -26.16 -14.50
CA LEU A 842 25.65 -25.63 -13.50
C LEU A 842 26.68 -26.69 -13.07
N THR A 843 27.93 -26.27 -12.87
CA THR A 843 29.06 -27.16 -12.48
C THR A 843 29.42 -27.10 -11.00
N SER A 844 28.85 -26.15 -10.26
CA SER A 844 28.91 -25.98 -8.81
C SER A 844 27.60 -25.35 -8.33
N ASN A 845 27.24 -25.58 -7.06
CA ASN A 845 25.97 -25.12 -6.46
C ASN A 845 24.73 -25.45 -7.32
N ASN A 846 24.78 -26.57 -8.04
CA ASN A 846 23.80 -26.94 -9.06
C ASN A 846 22.60 -27.71 -8.53
N THR A 847 22.52 -27.90 -7.21
CA THR A 847 21.49 -28.65 -6.49
C THR A 847 20.96 -27.81 -5.33
N THR A 848 19.64 -27.82 -5.14
CA THR A 848 18.97 -27.21 -3.98
C THR A 848 17.84 -28.11 -3.50
N THR A 849 17.44 -28.00 -2.23
CA THR A 849 16.45 -28.88 -1.59
C THR A 849 15.59 -28.06 -0.65
N GLU A 850 14.27 -28.24 -0.72
CA GLU A 850 13.29 -27.56 0.14
C GLU A 850 12.19 -28.53 0.61
N ARG A 851 11.46 -28.17 1.67
CA ARG A 851 10.43 -29.00 2.31
C ARG A 851 9.12 -28.24 2.52
N ILE A 852 8.02 -28.97 2.41
CA ILE A 852 6.66 -28.48 2.67
C ILE A 852 5.87 -29.53 3.43
N THR A 853 4.97 -29.11 4.32
CA THR A 853 4.23 -30.03 5.19
C THR A 853 2.74 -29.86 4.99
N ILE A 854 2.14 -30.79 4.24
CA ILE A 854 0.69 -30.82 4.06
C ILE A 854 0.09 -31.20 5.40
N THR A 855 -0.69 -30.28 5.97
CA THR A 855 -1.35 -30.47 7.25
C THR A 855 -2.71 -31.13 7.00
N VAL A 856 -2.97 -32.24 7.68
CA VAL A 856 -4.20 -33.01 7.52
C VAL A 856 -5.00 -32.88 8.80
N GLU A 857 -6.10 -32.13 8.73
CA GLU A 857 -7.05 -31.99 9.82
C GLU A 857 -8.11 -33.08 9.77
N ALA A 858 -8.50 -33.57 10.94
CA ALA A 858 -9.59 -34.52 11.06
C ALA A 858 -10.93 -33.79 11.04
N ALA A 859 -11.92 -34.33 10.33
CA ALA A 859 -13.28 -33.80 10.36
C ALA A 859 -13.87 -33.85 11.79
N PRO A 860 -14.77 -32.91 12.14
CA PRO A 860 -15.66 -33.02 13.28
C PRO A 860 -16.46 -34.33 13.26
N GLN A 861 -16.98 -34.75 14.42
CA GLN A 861 -17.86 -35.91 14.53
C GLN A 861 -18.97 -35.62 15.55
N LEU A 862 -20.14 -35.18 15.07
CA LEU A 862 -21.29 -34.80 15.86
C LEU A 862 -22.06 -36.02 16.37
N MET A 863 -22.45 -36.00 17.64
CA MET A 863 -23.24 -37.06 18.23
C MET A 863 -24.74 -36.87 17.92
N ILE A 864 -25.32 -37.82 17.18
CA ILE A 864 -26.75 -37.81 16.80
C ILE A 864 -27.67 -37.55 18.00
N LEU A 865 -28.43 -36.46 17.92
CA LEU A 865 -29.52 -36.13 18.84
C LEU A 865 -30.83 -36.78 18.36
N PRO A 866 -31.68 -37.30 19.27
CA PRO A 866 -33.00 -37.82 18.91
C PRO A 866 -34.04 -36.69 18.77
N ASP A 867 -35.12 -36.95 18.03
CA ASP A 867 -36.28 -36.06 17.90
C ASP A 867 -36.86 -35.62 19.27
N GLN A 868 -37.34 -34.38 19.33
CA GLN A 868 -37.76 -33.68 20.56
C GLN A 868 -39.23 -33.22 20.50
N SER A 869 -39.93 -33.29 21.63
CA SER A 869 -41.32 -32.83 21.76
C SER A 869 -41.54 -32.21 23.14
N VAL A 870 -41.94 -30.94 23.18
CA VAL A 870 -42.05 -30.13 24.41
C VAL A 870 -43.22 -29.13 24.36
N PHE A 871 -43.55 -28.50 25.49
CA PHE A 871 -44.60 -27.48 25.59
C PHE A 871 -44.03 -26.07 25.81
N ASN A 872 -44.62 -25.09 25.11
CA ASN A 872 -44.37 -23.66 25.12
C ASN A 872 -42.97 -23.20 24.67
N SER A 873 -41.91 -23.95 24.95
CA SER A 873 -40.54 -23.61 24.56
C SER A 873 -39.57 -24.79 24.59
N PHE A 874 -38.54 -24.76 23.74
CA PHE A 874 -37.40 -25.69 23.74
C PHE A 874 -36.09 -24.95 23.99
N THR A 875 -35.27 -25.44 24.93
CA THR A 875 -33.92 -24.92 25.17
C THR A 875 -32.89 -25.85 24.54
N PHE A 876 -32.04 -25.31 23.66
CA PHE A 876 -31.03 -26.10 22.95
C PHE A 876 -29.97 -26.66 23.92
N PRO A 877 -29.66 -27.97 23.88
CA PRO A 877 -28.65 -28.56 24.76
C PRO A 877 -27.22 -28.26 24.28
N ALA A 878 -26.22 -28.60 25.10
CA ALA A 878 -24.83 -28.58 24.65
C ALA A 878 -24.60 -29.61 23.54
N ILE A 879 -23.95 -29.17 22.46
CA ILE A 879 -23.49 -30.05 21.38
C ILE A 879 -22.31 -30.88 21.90
N VAL A 880 -22.20 -32.14 21.46
CA VAL A 880 -21.15 -33.07 21.89
C VAL A 880 -20.71 -33.96 20.73
N GLY A 881 -19.43 -34.33 20.72
CA GLY A 881 -18.81 -35.04 19.61
C GLY A 881 -17.30 -35.23 19.81
N ASN A 882 -16.61 -35.64 18.74
CA ASN A 882 -15.14 -35.63 18.67
C ASN A 882 -14.69 -34.52 17.70
N ASN A 883 -13.45 -34.05 17.85
CA ASN A 883 -12.81 -33.06 16.95
C ASN A 883 -13.63 -31.77 16.73
N LEU A 884 -14.50 -31.40 17.67
CA LEU A 884 -15.35 -30.22 17.50
C LEU A 884 -14.51 -28.95 17.41
N SER A 885 -14.85 -28.05 16.48
CA SER A 885 -14.05 -26.85 16.21
C SER A 885 -14.16 -25.78 17.29
N GLY A 886 -15.25 -25.78 18.07
CA GLY A 886 -15.64 -24.69 18.97
C GLY A 886 -16.54 -23.64 18.31
N ASN A 887 -16.96 -23.83 17.04
CA ASN A 887 -17.96 -23.00 16.36
C ASN A 887 -19.34 -23.69 16.22
N GLU A 888 -19.48 -24.92 16.74
CA GLU A 888 -20.63 -25.78 16.47
C GLU A 888 -21.97 -25.18 16.92
N MET A 889 -22.97 -25.20 16.03
CA MET A 889 -24.27 -24.56 16.26
C MET A 889 -25.46 -25.36 15.71
N TYR A 890 -26.65 -25.00 16.21
CA TYR A 890 -27.94 -25.49 15.69
C TYR A 890 -28.46 -24.57 14.59
N TYR A 891 -29.07 -25.13 13.56
CA TYR A 891 -29.51 -24.41 12.36
C TYR A 891 -30.88 -24.86 11.87
N THR A 892 -31.66 -23.97 11.24
CA THR A 892 -32.96 -24.31 10.61
C THR A 892 -32.86 -24.80 9.16
N ALA A 893 -31.67 -24.76 8.55
CA ALA A 893 -31.39 -25.35 7.24
C ALA A 893 -30.03 -26.08 7.26
N ALA A 894 -29.76 -26.86 6.20
CA ALA A 894 -28.53 -27.64 6.07
C ALA A 894 -27.31 -26.73 5.80
N ASN A 895 -26.10 -27.29 5.92
CA ASN A 895 -24.81 -26.69 5.60
C ASN A 895 -24.57 -25.35 6.33
N GLY A 896 -24.93 -25.29 7.62
CA GLY A 896 -24.78 -24.07 8.44
C GLY A 896 -25.71 -22.91 8.06
N GLN A 897 -26.83 -23.15 7.39
CA GLN A 897 -27.72 -22.09 6.87
C GLN A 897 -29.00 -21.87 7.69
N GLY A 898 -29.66 -20.74 7.45
CA GLY A 898 -30.93 -20.37 8.07
C GLY A 898 -30.74 -19.61 9.38
N ILE A 899 -31.65 -19.82 10.35
CA ILE A 899 -31.52 -19.23 11.69
C ILE A 899 -30.62 -20.13 12.53
N ALA A 900 -29.54 -19.56 13.05
CA ALA A 900 -28.65 -20.22 13.99
C ALA A 900 -29.16 -20.07 15.44
N TYR A 901 -28.91 -21.07 16.28
CA TYR A 901 -29.15 -21.02 17.72
C TYR A 901 -27.96 -21.55 18.51
N ASN A 902 -27.58 -20.85 19.58
CA ASN A 902 -26.53 -21.27 20.50
C ASN A 902 -27.05 -22.32 21.52
N SER A 903 -26.14 -23.16 22.03
CA SER A 903 -26.42 -24.00 23.20
C SER A 903 -26.88 -23.13 24.39
N GLY A 904 -28.05 -23.44 24.95
CA GLY A 904 -28.68 -22.69 26.04
C GLY A 904 -29.68 -21.60 25.60
N GLU A 905 -29.75 -21.27 24.31
CA GLU A 905 -30.84 -20.44 23.79
C GLU A 905 -32.17 -21.19 23.79
N THR A 906 -33.27 -20.45 23.76
CA THR A 906 -34.62 -21.00 23.92
C THR A 906 -35.57 -20.49 22.85
N LEU A 907 -36.06 -21.41 22.02
CA LEU A 907 -37.09 -21.18 21.01
C LEU A 907 -38.47 -21.27 21.68
N LEU A 908 -39.35 -20.28 21.48
CA LEU A 908 -40.73 -20.33 21.97
C LEU A 908 -41.67 -20.87 20.89
N PHE A 909 -42.83 -21.40 21.32
CA PHE A 909 -43.89 -21.83 20.40
C PHE A 909 -44.30 -20.73 19.41
N SER A 910 -44.35 -19.47 19.87
CA SER A 910 -44.73 -18.29 19.09
C SER A 910 -43.80 -17.96 17.92
N ASP A 911 -42.58 -18.46 17.94
CA ASP A 911 -41.48 -17.94 17.12
C ASP A 911 -41.42 -18.64 15.75
N ASN A 912 -42.15 -19.75 15.60
CA ASN A 912 -42.28 -20.51 14.37
C ASN A 912 -43.74 -20.99 14.19
N SER A 913 -44.28 -20.84 12.98
CA SER A 913 -45.68 -21.13 12.66
C SER A 913 -45.96 -22.56 12.18
N MET A 914 -44.93 -23.41 12.02
CA MET A 914 -45.08 -24.79 11.55
C MET A 914 -44.14 -25.75 12.28
N TYR A 915 -44.72 -26.72 13.00
CA TYR A 915 -44.02 -27.85 13.60
C TYR A 915 -44.50 -29.18 12.98
N PRO A 916 -43.67 -30.25 12.91
CA PRO A 916 -42.29 -30.31 13.36
C PRO A 916 -41.33 -29.45 12.52
N LEU A 917 -40.33 -28.89 13.16
CA LEU A 917 -39.22 -28.15 12.57
C LEU A 917 -37.99 -29.07 12.56
N THR A 918 -37.39 -29.32 11.41
CA THR A 918 -36.10 -30.02 11.34
C THR A 918 -34.99 -29.05 11.75
N ILE A 919 -34.26 -29.41 12.80
CA ILE A 919 -33.06 -28.72 13.26
C ILE A 919 -31.85 -29.52 12.78
N TYR A 920 -30.89 -28.84 12.20
CA TYR A 920 -29.58 -29.36 11.87
C TYR A 920 -28.58 -28.99 12.97
N VAL A 921 -27.57 -29.81 13.18
CA VAL A 921 -26.35 -29.42 13.92
C VAL A 921 -25.22 -29.48 12.90
N TYR A 922 -24.43 -28.42 12.84
CA TYR A 922 -23.33 -28.27 11.89
C TYR A 922 -22.08 -27.78 12.63
N ASP A 923 -20.93 -28.31 12.23
CA ASP A 923 -19.60 -27.94 12.71
C ASP A 923 -18.63 -28.06 11.53
N GLU A 924 -17.71 -27.11 11.43
CA GLU A 924 -16.72 -27.01 10.35
C GLU A 924 -15.40 -26.46 10.89
N ASN A 925 -14.31 -27.20 10.69
CA ASN A 925 -12.99 -26.77 11.14
C ASN A 925 -12.35 -25.75 10.16
N THR A 926 -11.22 -25.15 10.54
CA THR A 926 -10.54 -24.11 9.74
C THR A 926 -9.95 -24.59 8.41
N ALA A 927 -10.03 -25.89 8.09
CA ALA A 927 -9.64 -26.47 6.82
C ALA A 927 -10.84 -26.75 5.89
N GLY A 928 -12.07 -26.46 6.31
CA GLY A 928 -13.29 -26.76 5.57
C GLY A 928 -13.86 -28.18 5.84
N CYS A 929 -13.25 -28.94 6.76
CA CYS A 929 -13.76 -30.26 7.10
C CYS A 929 -14.98 -30.10 8.02
N SER A 930 -16.14 -30.53 7.55
CA SER A 930 -17.41 -30.41 8.26
C SER A 930 -18.06 -31.77 8.55
N ASP A 931 -18.96 -31.77 9.53
CA ASP A 931 -19.92 -32.85 9.79
C ASP A 931 -21.30 -32.25 10.07
N GLN A 932 -22.35 -33.02 9.79
CA GLN A 932 -23.72 -32.56 9.94
C GLN A 932 -24.70 -33.68 10.30
N ILE A 933 -25.51 -33.41 11.32
CA ILE A 933 -26.63 -34.26 11.75
C ILE A 933 -27.93 -33.45 11.79
N SER A 934 -29.07 -34.12 11.95
CA SER A 934 -30.36 -33.44 12.18
C SER A 934 -31.31 -34.24 13.06
N PHE A 935 -32.27 -33.52 13.64
CA PHE A 935 -33.39 -34.07 14.42
C PHE A 935 -34.65 -33.22 14.21
N ASN A 936 -35.83 -33.76 14.47
CA ASN A 936 -37.09 -33.02 14.40
C ASN A 936 -37.48 -32.49 15.78
N LEU A 937 -37.85 -31.21 15.84
CA LEU A 937 -38.34 -30.52 17.03
C LEU A 937 -39.82 -30.19 16.90
N THR A 938 -40.63 -30.55 17.89
CA THR A 938 -42.04 -30.13 18.01
C THR A 938 -42.25 -29.35 19.31
N ILE A 939 -42.85 -28.18 19.21
CA ILE A 939 -43.32 -27.39 20.37
C ILE A 939 -44.85 -27.25 20.26
N GLU A 940 -45.56 -27.35 21.38
CA GLU A 940 -47.02 -27.16 21.48
C GLU A 940 -47.40 -26.11 22.54
N GLU A 941 -48.48 -25.33 22.34
CA GLU A 941 -48.98 -24.33 23.32
C GLU A 941 -49.88 -24.96 24.40
N LEU A 942 -49.73 -24.52 25.66
CA LEU A 942 -50.51 -25.03 26.80
C LEU A 942 -51.59 -24.05 27.25
N GLU A 943 -52.79 -24.12 26.65
CA GLU A 943 -53.93 -23.28 27.05
C GLU A 943 -54.55 -23.73 28.39
N LEU A 944 -54.67 -22.81 29.36
CA LEU A 944 -55.09 -23.13 30.73
C LEU A 944 -56.58 -22.87 31.01
N PHE A 945 -57.15 -21.79 30.46
CA PHE A 945 -58.52 -21.32 30.71
C PHE A 945 -58.97 -20.29 29.67
N VAL A 946 -60.28 -20.25 29.38
CA VAL A 946 -60.91 -19.26 28.50
C VAL A 946 -61.65 -18.22 29.33
N VAL A 947 -61.48 -16.94 28.98
CA VAL A 947 -62.21 -15.82 29.60
C VAL A 947 -63.07 -15.11 28.56
N PRO A 948 -64.43 -15.18 28.64
CA PRO A 948 -65.30 -14.59 27.64
C PRO A 948 -65.12 -13.07 27.51
N GLN A 949 -65.00 -12.58 26.28
CA GLN A 949 -64.82 -11.14 26.01
C GLN A 949 -66.13 -10.32 26.13
N TYR A 950 -67.28 -10.99 26.19
CA TYR A 950 -68.60 -10.34 26.31
C TYR A 950 -69.66 -11.26 26.93
N THR A 951 -70.81 -10.68 27.28
CA THR A 951 -72.03 -11.39 27.69
C THR A 951 -73.25 -10.68 27.09
N THR A 952 -74.26 -11.46 26.72
CA THR A 952 -75.53 -11.00 26.13
C THR A 952 -76.73 -11.48 26.95
N PRO A 953 -76.96 -10.93 28.16
CA PRO A 953 -78.09 -11.30 29.01
C PRO A 953 -79.42 -10.78 28.44
N ASN A 954 -79.96 -11.56 27.51
CA ASN A 954 -81.22 -11.34 26.78
C ASN A 954 -82.24 -12.49 26.99
N ASN A 955 -81.82 -13.57 27.65
CA ASN A 955 -82.53 -14.82 27.92
C ASN A 955 -82.83 -15.66 26.64
N ASP A 956 -81.92 -15.70 25.67
CA ASP A 956 -81.99 -16.58 24.49
C ASP A 956 -81.25 -17.93 24.66
N GLY A 957 -80.43 -18.07 25.71
CA GLY A 957 -79.63 -19.25 26.02
C GLY A 957 -78.13 -19.12 25.69
N PHE A 958 -77.69 -18.05 25.02
CA PHE A 958 -76.31 -17.89 24.55
C PHE A 958 -75.61 -16.67 25.19
N ASN A 959 -74.51 -16.94 25.92
CA ASN A 959 -73.74 -15.95 26.67
C ASN A 959 -74.57 -15.13 27.69
N ASP A 960 -75.71 -15.65 28.14
CA ASP A 960 -76.59 -15.02 29.14
C ASP A 960 -75.92 -14.75 30.49
N TYR A 961 -74.85 -15.50 30.78
CA TYR A 961 -74.03 -15.33 31.97
C TYR A 961 -72.55 -15.22 31.57
N TRP A 962 -71.82 -14.36 32.26
CA TRP A 962 -70.36 -14.29 32.18
C TRP A 962 -69.71 -15.17 33.26
N GLN A 963 -68.89 -16.15 32.86
CA GLN A 963 -68.14 -17.05 33.74
C GLN A 963 -66.80 -17.42 33.07
N ILE A 964 -65.80 -17.82 33.86
CA ILE A 964 -64.51 -18.31 33.34
C ILE A 964 -64.60 -19.82 33.12
N GLU A 965 -64.12 -20.29 31.97
CA GLU A 965 -64.05 -21.72 31.62
C GLU A 965 -62.62 -22.22 31.85
N VAL A 966 -62.45 -23.38 32.50
CA VAL A 966 -61.15 -23.96 32.81
C VAL A 966 -60.88 -25.12 31.87
N LEU A 967 -59.76 -25.08 31.15
CA LEU A 967 -59.37 -26.11 30.17
C LEU A 967 -58.43 -27.14 30.77
N HIS A 968 -57.46 -26.71 31.59
CA HIS A 968 -56.45 -27.59 32.16
C HIS A 968 -56.86 -28.10 33.57
N PRO A 969 -56.82 -29.42 33.84
CA PRO A 969 -57.40 -30.00 35.07
C PRO A 969 -56.73 -29.52 36.37
N ASP A 970 -55.42 -29.26 36.34
CA ASP A 970 -54.66 -28.78 37.52
C ASP A 970 -54.83 -27.28 37.82
N VAL A 971 -55.68 -26.56 37.06
CA VAL A 971 -56.05 -25.17 37.34
C VAL A 971 -57.23 -25.14 38.30
N GLN A 972 -57.11 -24.40 39.40
CA GLN A 972 -58.15 -24.26 40.42
C GLN A 972 -58.43 -22.79 40.68
N ILE A 973 -59.60 -22.28 40.28
CA ILE A 973 -60.01 -20.89 40.54
C ILE A 973 -60.40 -20.73 42.02
N GLU A 974 -59.86 -19.72 42.71
CA GLU A 974 -60.11 -19.47 44.14
C GLU A 974 -61.11 -18.32 44.39
N ASN A 975 -61.09 -17.27 43.54
CA ASN A 975 -61.98 -16.11 43.65
C ASN A 975 -62.25 -15.50 42.28
N ILE A 976 -63.44 -14.96 42.05
CA ILE A 976 -63.78 -14.17 40.85
C ILE A 976 -64.55 -12.91 41.28
N PHE A 977 -64.08 -11.73 40.87
CA PHE A 977 -64.65 -10.42 41.20
C PHE A 977 -64.94 -9.61 39.93
N ILE A 978 -66.05 -8.86 39.92
CA ILE A 978 -66.49 -7.99 38.82
C ILE A 978 -66.74 -6.56 39.32
N PHE A 979 -66.27 -5.58 38.56
CA PHE A 979 -66.22 -4.15 38.92
C PHE A 979 -66.81 -3.26 37.82
N ASP A 980 -67.32 -2.08 38.21
CA ASP A 980 -67.64 -1.01 37.24
C ASP A 980 -66.39 -0.24 36.78
N ARG A 981 -66.60 0.69 35.84
CA ARG A 981 -65.53 1.53 35.26
C ARG A 981 -64.82 2.48 36.25
N TYR A 982 -65.29 2.57 37.49
CA TYR A 982 -64.67 3.34 38.57
C TYR A 982 -64.00 2.44 39.61
N GLY A 983 -63.89 1.13 39.36
CA GLY A 983 -63.30 0.15 40.27
C GLY A 983 -64.20 -0.25 41.43
N LYS A 984 -65.48 0.13 41.43
CA LYS A 984 -66.43 -0.28 42.47
C LYS A 984 -66.82 -1.75 42.25
N LEU A 985 -66.62 -2.58 43.27
CA LEU A 985 -67.07 -3.98 43.26
C LEU A 985 -68.59 -4.05 43.06
N LEU A 986 -69.02 -4.76 42.01
CA LEU A 986 -70.41 -5.06 41.70
C LEU A 986 -70.81 -6.45 42.18
N LYS A 987 -69.94 -7.43 41.99
CA LYS A 987 -70.23 -8.84 42.26
C LYS A 987 -68.95 -9.60 42.60
N GLN A 988 -69.04 -10.52 43.55
CA GLN A 988 -68.14 -11.69 43.63
C GLN A 988 -68.95 -12.90 43.14
N LEU A 989 -68.37 -13.73 42.27
CA LEU A 989 -69.04 -14.92 41.76
C LEU A 989 -68.68 -16.15 42.59
N SER A 990 -69.59 -17.13 42.58
CA SER A 990 -69.23 -18.51 42.91
C SER A 990 -68.54 -19.14 41.72
N ILE A 991 -67.48 -19.91 41.96
CA ILE A 991 -66.77 -20.70 40.94
C ILE A 991 -67.73 -21.74 40.35
N GLU A 992 -68.49 -22.43 41.20
CA GLU A 992 -69.56 -23.39 40.82
C GLU A 992 -70.88 -22.70 40.41
N GLY A 993 -70.89 -21.36 40.29
CA GLY A 993 -72.07 -20.60 39.89
C GLY A 993 -72.29 -20.57 38.38
N PRO A 994 -73.51 -20.25 37.90
CA PRO A 994 -73.78 -20.09 36.47
C PRO A 994 -73.07 -18.90 35.83
N GLY A 995 -72.45 -18.02 36.62
CA GLY A 995 -71.80 -16.79 36.16
C GLY A 995 -72.56 -15.51 36.57
N TRP A 996 -72.38 -14.44 35.78
CA TRP A 996 -73.00 -13.14 35.99
C TRP A 996 -73.94 -12.72 34.86
N ASP A 997 -75.20 -12.44 35.22
CA ASP A 997 -76.31 -11.96 34.38
C ASP A 997 -76.25 -10.45 34.03
N ALA A 998 -75.12 -9.80 34.34
CA ALA A 998 -74.95 -8.36 34.34
C ALA A 998 -76.05 -7.58 35.08
N THR A 999 -76.52 -8.11 36.22
CA THR A 999 -77.37 -7.36 37.17
C THR A 999 -76.61 -6.92 38.42
N PHE A 1000 -77.12 -5.85 39.04
CA PHE A 1000 -76.70 -5.38 40.37
C PHE A 1000 -77.94 -4.96 41.15
N ASN A 1001 -78.09 -5.45 42.39
CA ASN A 1001 -79.31 -5.28 43.20
C ASN A 1001 -80.61 -5.61 42.43
N ASN A 1002 -80.58 -6.69 41.63
CA ASN A 1002 -81.66 -7.16 40.76
C ASN A 1002 -82.12 -6.14 39.70
N GLN A 1003 -81.27 -5.16 39.35
CA GLN A 1003 -81.48 -4.23 38.23
C GLN A 1003 -80.47 -4.53 37.11
N PRO A 1004 -80.89 -4.56 35.83
CA PRO A 1004 -79.98 -4.70 34.70
C PRO A 1004 -79.00 -3.51 34.61
N LEU A 1005 -77.70 -3.78 34.58
CA LEU A 1005 -76.68 -2.73 34.43
C LEU A 1005 -76.50 -2.32 32.96
N PRO A 1006 -76.15 -1.06 32.64
CA PRO A 1006 -76.06 -0.58 31.25
C PRO A 1006 -75.10 -1.38 30.37
N SER A 1007 -75.42 -1.51 29.07
CA SER A 1007 -74.52 -2.05 28.04
C SER A 1007 -73.23 -1.23 28.01
N SER A 1008 -72.12 -1.82 28.45
CA SER A 1008 -70.86 -1.13 28.72
C SER A 1008 -69.72 -2.13 28.98
N SER A 1009 -68.49 -1.64 29.14
CA SER A 1009 -67.37 -2.46 29.63
C SER A 1009 -67.42 -2.62 31.14
N TYR A 1010 -67.07 -3.81 31.61
CA TYR A 1010 -66.94 -4.17 33.02
C TYR A 1010 -65.60 -4.87 33.24
N TRP A 1011 -65.00 -4.68 34.41
CA TRP A 1011 -63.67 -5.20 34.71
C TRP A 1011 -63.78 -6.44 35.59
N TYR A 1012 -62.89 -7.40 35.39
CA TYR A 1012 -62.79 -8.58 36.24
C TYR A 1012 -61.43 -8.67 36.92
N SER A 1013 -61.38 -9.39 38.04
CA SER A 1013 -60.15 -9.98 38.56
C SER A 1013 -60.46 -11.34 39.16
N PHE A 1014 -59.62 -12.34 38.87
CA PHE A 1014 -59.73 -13.67 39.48
C PHE A 1014 -58.38 -14.16 39.97
N GLU A 1015 -58.41 -15.08 40.92
CA GLU A 1015 -57.24 -15.72 41.53
C GLU A 1015 -57.32 -17.22 41.23
N TYR A 1016 -56.20 -17.85 40.90
CA TYR A 1016 -56.15 -19.28 40.59
C TYR A 1016 -54.85 -19.93 41.08
N VAL A 1017 -54.91 -21.23 41.34
CA VAL A 1017 -53.74 -22.09 41.56
C VAL A 1017 -53.44 -22.86 40.29
N PHE A 1018 -52.17 -22.97 39.91
CA PHE A 1018 -51.67 -23.90 38.90
C PHE A 1018 -50.30 -24.43 39.34
N ASN A 1019 -50.08 -25.74 39.26
CA ASN A 1019 -48.85 -26.42 39.73
C ASN A 1019 -48.39 -25.97 41.14
N GLY A 1020 -49.34 -25.80 42.06
CA GLY A 1020 -49.12 -25.35 43.44
C GLY A 1020 -48.85 -23.86 43.64
N ASN A 1021 -48.65 -23.08 42.57
CA ASN A 1021 -48.41 -21.64 42.63
C ASN A 1021 -49.72 -20.86 42.49
N ARG A 1022 -49.85 -19.74 43.22
CA ARG A 1022 -51.01 -18.84 43.15
C ARG A 1022 -50.76 -17.66 42.22
N PHE A 1023 -51.70 -17.43 41.31
CA PHE A 1023 -51.68 -16.38 40.28
C PHE A 1023 -52.92 -15.50 40.39
N LYS A 1024 -52.86 -14.28 39.83
CA LYS A 1024 -53.98 -13.33 39.83
C LYS A 1024 -54.13 -12.63 38.49
N GLN A 1025 -55.22 -12.92 37.79
CA GLN A 1025 -55.54 -12.35 36.49
C GLN A 1025 -56.49 -11.16 36.63
N LYS A 1026 -56.45 -10.25 35.64
CA LYS A 1026 -57.32 -9.09 35.48
C LYS A 1026 -57.61 -8.84 34.01
N GLY A 1027 -58.76 -8.22 33.73
CA GLY A 1027 -59.12 -7.80 32.38
C GLY A 1027 -60.45 -7.08 32.36
N PHE A 1028 -61.06 -6.97 31.18
CA PHE A 1028 -62.41 -6.43 30.99
C PHE A 1028 -63.18 -7.24 29.95
N PHE A 1029 -64.51 -7.09 29.97
CA PHE A 1029 -65.45 -7.69 29.04
C PHE A 1029 -66.61 -6.71 28.77
N ALA A 1030 -67.33 -6.90 27.66
CA ALA A 1030 -68.46 -6.05 27.29
C ALA A 1030 -69.82 -6.71 27.62
N VAL A 1031 -70.68 -6.01 28.35
CA VAL A 1031 -72.11 -6.36 28.44
C VAL A 1031 -72.82 -5.74 27.25
N LYS A 1032 -73.54 -6.57 26.48
CA LYS A 1032 -74.36 -6.15 25.34
C LYS A 1032 -75.82 -6.53 25.62
N ARG A 1033 -76.75 -5.64 25.29
CA ARG A 1033 -78.21 -5.82 25.24
C ARG A 1033 -78.76 -4.89 24.17
#